data_AF-A0A6A6N0M6-F1
#
_entry.id   AF-A0A6A6N0M6-F1
#
_cell.length_a   1.000
_cell.length_b   1.000
_cell.length_c   1.000
_cell.angle_alpha   90.00
_cell.angle_beta   90.00
_cell.angle_gamma   90.00
#
_symmetry.space_group_name_H-M   'P 1'
#
loop_
_entity.id
_entity.type
_entity.pdbx_description
1 polymer ?
#
loop_
_entity_poly.entity_id
_entity_poly.type
_entity_poly.pdbx_seq_one_letter_code
_entity_poly.pdbx_strand_id
1 'polypeptide(L)'
;MMETIESHNLNCISDENCWKLFLYHAFASRRVADPKLEVIRDKVIEKCGGLPLAARTLGGLLRSKPWEDWENVMNSKIWNLQDDVNNILPVLKLSYYHLPSHLKRCFAYCAIFPKDYVFEEKELVLLWMAEGLIEQRDGQHMEDVGEEYFQDLFSRSFFQSSSTGGFIMHDLVNDLAQVVAGDACFRLEDKVTPRKREKSRHSSYIPSPMIAVKDLSCLKISSTMLLRGCWHLKKLPLEMQNLINLRHLDIQDTCVEGMPQGIEELKRLRTLSDFVVGEGNEVGITALTNLKFLQGTLRISRLENVANDSYVRGAILLDKEKMDDLVMDWGIFYFWSGLKFQNIPNEICHREVIEKMKPHGNLKKLTIIRYGGIQFPSWVGDPLFSNLVSLKLENCFKCTTLPQLGLLSSLKYLVIKEFPNVKVVDREFYGEGMSNSNPFPALETLHIEDMYEWEEWKICGYEFPHLRELSIVSLPVISRLRLVINGCRKVELGGGFSSANILNVTGPFLFRPEELMQGLRKLKTLTIGSDVYIPRFNHLHWKLGEGIAENEELLQKGVADSEIRILQFHGCERLERLLPWLHSFKSLRKLSIEGCFRLISLPDGVIYSSLCLEELTIDYCHSLISIGRHQLPSSLKRLKISHCTELQRLLDVGEAYSSSRVTDEDSISRDTNLSNLQNLEIDGCSSLTFLGELPASLKYLVLNCFSFHSINAKIESIAERFDNNTFLESIKIRYLPYLKSLPKNLHMLTNLHHIKISHCDKLKVLPDNMHNLTSLQELAIQDCPGIISFPEEGFPTNLTSLCIHNVEIYTPLFAWGLHRLTSLKNLSIGGCPGVLSFPQDEIDMKLPTSLTSLIIEEFQDLKYLSSKGFQSLTSLEYMRIVRCPKLASFPKNGLPPSLLQLQIYNCPLLQKSCQKGKGRELQELARIPFVEIIDQLKDWPKVIFISTHLRKL
;
A
#
# COMPACT_ATOMS: atom_id res chain seq x y z
N MET A 1 25.68 -32.32 -7.04
CA MET A 1 24.37 -32.84 -6.64
C MET A 1 23.84 -31.87 -5.63
N MET A 2 22.72 -31.23 -5.93
CA MET A 2 22.16 -30.22 -5.06
C MET A 2 21.01 -30.79 -4.29
N GLU A 3 21.11 -30.70 -2.97
CA GLU A 3 20.07 -31.17 -2.05
C GLU A 3 19.07 -30.03 -1.81
N THR A 4 17.81 -30.35 -2.11
CA THR A 4 16.56 -29.60 -1.95
C THR A 4 16.30 -29.18 -0.50
N ILE A 5 15.95 -27.90 -0.28
CA ILE A 5 15.41 -27.38 0.99
C ILE A 5 14.25 -28.27 1.46
N GLU A 6 14.25 -28.67 2.73
CA GLU A 6 13.11 -29.38 3.30
C GLU A 6 11.88 -28.46 3.33
N SER A 7 10.86 -28.84 2.56
CA SER A 7 9.53 -28.25 2.59
C SER A 7 8.96 -28.32 4.00
N HIS A 8 8.70 -27.17 4.65
CA HIS A 8 7.82 -27.15 5.81
C HIS A 8 6.43 -27.56 5.35
N ASN A 9 6.07 -28.82 5.61
CA ASN A 9 4.71 -29.29 5.48
C ASN A 9 3.88 -28.59 6.56
N LEU A 10 3.16 -27.55 6.15
CA LEU A 10 2.05 -27.05 6.93
C LEU A 10 1.14 -28.23 7.26
N ASN A 11 0.89 -28.44 8.55
CA ASN A 11 0.00 -29.51 8.98
C ASN A 11 -1.36 -29.31 8.32
N CYS A 12 -1.91 -30.40 7.80
CA CYS A 12 -3.25 -30.42 7.23
C CYS A 12 -4.26 -29.91 8.27
N ILE A 13 -5.30 -29.22 7.81
CA ILE A 13 -6.39 -28.82 8.71
C ILE A 13 -7.13 -30.07 9.19
N SER A 14 -7.64 -30.04 10.42
CA SER A 14 -8.44 -31.14 10.96
C SER A 14 -9.66 -31.41 10.08
N ASP A 15 -10.13 -32.65 10.07
CA ASP A 15 -11.32 -33.09 9.33
C ASP A 15 -12.54 -32.20 9.58
N GLU A 16 -12.70 -31.76 10.83
CA GLU A 16 -13.79 -30.86 11.21
C GLU A 16 -13.63 -29.45 10.60
N ASN A 17 -12.42 -28.91 10.58
CA ASN A 17 -12.15 -27.62 9.93
C ASN A 17 -12.22 -27.73 8.41
N CYS A 18 -11.79 -28.85 7.84
CA CYS A 18 -11.92 -29.16 6.41
C CYS A 18 -13.39 -29.19 5.98
N TRP A 19 -14.22 -29.89 6.76
CA TRP A 19 -15.66 -29.95 6.53
C TRP A 19 -16.34 -28.58 6.67
N LYS A 20 -16.01 -27.81 7.72
CA LYS A 20 -16.53 -26.43 7.90
C LYS A 20 -16.15 -25.53 6.73
N LEU A 21 -14.90 -25.59 6.27
CA LEU A 21 -14.42 -24.81 5.14
C LEU A 21 -15.12 -25.20 3.83
N PHE A 22 -15.31 -26.50 3.59
CA PHE A 22 -16.08 -27.01 2.46
C PHE A 22 -17.52 -26.46 2.47
N LEU A 23 -18.24 -26.61 3.59
CA LEU A 23 -19.62 -26.15 3.73
C LEU A 23 -19.76 -24.64 3.51
N TYR A 24 -18.80 -23.86 4.04
CA TYR A 24 -18.76 -22.42 3.84
C TYR A 24 -18.74 -22.05 2.34
N HIS A 25 -17.92 -22.74 1.56
CA HIS A 25 -17.79 -22.50 0.11
C HIS A 25 -18.93 -23.11 -0.71
N ALA A 26 -19.46 -24.27 -0.31
CA ALA A 26 -20.57 -24.94 -0.99
C ALA A 26 -21.91 -24.20 -0.84
N PHE A 27 -22.16 -23.59 0.32
CA PHE A 27 -23.46 -23.01 0.68
C PHE A 27 -23.45 -21.50 0.96
N ALA A 28 -22.30 -20.82 0.83
CA ALA A 28 -22.15 -19.39 1.07
C ALA A 28 -22.73 -18.94 2.44
N SER A 29 -22.40 -19.69 3.50
CA SER A 29 -22.85 -19.45 4.88
C SER A 29 -24.34 -19.66 5.16
N ARG A 30 -25.11 -20.27 4.25
CA ARG A 30 -26.48 -20.71 4.55
C ARG A 30 -26.44 -21.94 5.46
N ARG A 31 -27.16 -21.90 6.59
CA ARG A 31 -27.32 -23.09 7.45
C ARG A 31 -28.21 -24.11 6.72
N VAL A 32 -27.62 -25.22 6.31
CA VAL A 32 -28.35 -26.36 5.73
C VAL A 32 -28.13 -27.55 6.65
N ALA A 33 -29.20 -28.03 7.26
CA ALA A 33 -29.22 -29.30 7.98
C ALA A 33 -29.94 -30.33 7.09
N ASP A 34 -29.22 -30.85 6.09
CA ASP A 34 -29.71 -31.90 5.21
C ASP A 34 -29.05 -33.24 5.60
N PRO A 35 -29.82 -34.28 5.96
CA PRO A 35 -29.29 -35.62 6.28
C PRO A 35 -28.38 -36.20 5.18
N LYS A 36 -28.57 -35.81 3.92
CA LYS A 36 -27.74 -36.27 2.79
C LYS A 36 -26.31 -35.72 2.83
N LEU A 37 -26.04 -34.66 3.60
CA LEU A 37 -24.69 -34.09 3.76
C LEU A 37 -23.75 -34.99 4.56
N GLU A 38 -24.27 -35.73 5.55
CA GLU A 38 -23.45 -36.67 6.34
C GLU A 38 -22.94 -37.84 5.47
N VAL A 39 -23.71 -38.24 4.44
CA VAL A 39 -23.34 -39.34 3.53
C VAL A 39 -22.13 -38.99 2.66
N ILE A 40 -21.95 -37.71 2.32
CA ILE A 40 -20.84 -37.25 1.47
C ILE A 40 -19.66 -36.72 2.29
N ARG A 41 -19.85 -36.49 3.60
CA ARG A 41 -18.85 -35.88 4.48
C ARG A 41 -17.53 -36.62 4.46
N ASP A 42 -17.56 -37.93 4.67
CA ASP A 42 -16.37 -38.76 4.72
C ASP A 42 -15.66 -38.78 3.36
N LYS A 43 -16.43 -38.88 2.27
CA LYS A 43 -15.88 -38.78 0.90
C LYS A 43 -15.22 -37.43 0.64
N VAL A 44 -15.81 -36.32 1.11
CA VAL A 44 -15.24 -34.97 0.94
C VAL A 44 -13.94 -34.83 1.72
N ILE A 45 -13.92 -35.25 2.99
CA ILE A 45 -12.73 -35.20 3.84
C ILE A 45 -11.61 -36.05 3.21
N GLU A 46 -11.92 -37.26 2.78
CA GLU A 46 -10.98 -38.17 2.10
C GLU A 46 -10.40 -37.53 0.84
N LYS A 47 -11.25 -36.96 -0.05
CA LYS A 47 -10.80 -36.35 -1.31
C LYS A 47 -10.05 -35.03 -1.11
N CYS A 48 -10.34 -34.28 -0.05
CA CYS A 48 -9.64 -33.03 0.24
C CYS A 48 -8.33 -33.25 0.99
N GLY A 49 -8.16 -34.37 1.71
CA GLY A 49 -6.92 -34.74 2.40
C GLY A 49 -6.43 -33.69 3.40
N GLY A 50 -7.36 -32.93 4.00
CA GLY A 50 -7.04 -31.83 4.92
C GLY A 50 -6.31 -30.64 4.28
N LEU A 51 -6.36 -30.49 2.95
CA LEU A 51 -5.83 -29.32 2.24
C LEU A 51 -6.90 -28.22 2.14
N PRO A 52 -6.66 -27.00 2.68
CA PRO A 52 -7.64 -25.92 2.63
C PRO A 52 -8.07 -25.56 1.20
N LEU A 53 -7.12 -25.45 0.26
CA LEU A 53 -7.43 -25.13 -1.14
C LEU A 53 -8.32 -26.20 -1.78
N ALA A 54 -8.14 -27.47 -1.44
CA ALA A 54 -8.95 -28.56 -1.97
C ALA A 54 -10.40 -28.47 -1.48
N ALA A 55 -10.60 -28.19 -0.18
CA ALA A 55 -11.93 -27.99 0.39
C ALA A 55 -12.66 -26.79 -0.23
N ARG A 56 -11.95 -25.65 -0.40
CA ARG A 56 -12.50 -24.43 -1.03
C ARG A 56 -12.90 -24.70 -2.48
N THR A 57 -12.02 -25.34 -3.25
CA THR A 57 -12.24 -25.66 -4.67
C THR A 57 -13.41 -26.64 -4.84
N LEU A 58 -13.44 -27.72 -4.05
CA LEU A 58 -14.52 -28.71 -4.14
C LEU A 58 -15.86 -28.10 -3.76
N GLY A 59 -15.90 -27.29 -2.69
CA GLY A 59 -17.10 -26.55 -2.28
C GLY A 59 -17.58 -25.60 -3.38
N GLY A 60 -16.68 -24.81 -3.96
CA GLY A 60 -17.01 -23.91 -5.07
C GLY A 60 -17.49 -24.63 -6.33
N LEU A 61 -16.89 -25.76 -6.68
CA LEU A 61 -17.32 -26.60 -7.80
C LEU A 61 -18.73 -27.15 -7.57
N LEU A 62 -18.97 -27.77 -6.42
CA LEU A 62 -20.25 -28.41 -6.12
C LEU A 62 -21.39 -27.40 -5.95
N ARG A 63 -21.09 -26.18 -5.48
CA ARG A 63 -22.05 -25.06 -5.48
C ARG A 63 -22.61 -24.75 -6.87
N SER A 64 -21.82 -24.95 -7.93
CA SER A 64 -22.23 -24.71 -9.31
C SER A 64 -23.01 -25.86 -9.95
N LYS A 65 -23.30 -26.92 -9.19
CA LYS A 65 -23.94 -28.14 -9.66
C LYS A 65 -25.22 -28.45 -8.89
N PRO A 66 -26.24 -29.02 -9.57
CA PRO A 66 -27.40 -29.54 -8.88
C PRO A 66 -26.97 -30.71 -7.97
N TRP A 67 -27.72 -30.93 -6.90
CA TRP A 67 -27.37 -31.93 -5.87
C TRP A 67 -27.14 -33.33 -6.47
N GLU A 68 -27.94 -33.69 -7.46
CA GLU A 68 -27.91 -34.99 -8.16
C GLU A 68 -26.56 -35.27 -8.84
N ASP A 69 -25.83 -34.22 -9.22
CA ASP A 69 -24.54 -34.33 -9.89
C ASP A 69 -23.34 -34.43 -8.93
N TRP A 70 -23.55 -34.19 -7.64
CA TRP A 70 -22.44 -34.17 -6.66
C TRP A 70 -21.76 -35.54 -6.58
N GLU A 71 -22.55 -36.61 -6.59
CA GLU A 71 -22.00 -37.98 -6.55
C GLU A 71 -21.22 -38.31 -7.83
N ASN A 72 -21.66 -37.83 -8.99
CA ASN A 72 -20.94 -37.99 -10.25
C ASN A 72 -19.56 -37.27 -10.21
N VAL A 73 -19.51 -36.08 -9.62
CA VAL A 73 -18.25 -35.32 -9.43
C VAL A 73 -17.32 -36.07 -8.48
N MET A 74 -17.83 -36.61 -7.37
CA MET A 74 -17.02 -37.35 -6.39
C MET A 74 -16.50 -38.70 -6.91
N ASN A 75 -17.26 -39.34 -7.81
CA ASN A 75 -16.88 -40.62 -8.44
C ASN A 75 -16.13 -40.45 -9.77
N SER A 76 -15.74 -39.22 -10.14
CA SER A 76 -15.03 -38.94 -11.38
C SER A 76 -13.68 -39.67 -11.46
N LYS A 77 -13.36 -40.20 -12.64
CA LYS A 77 -12.05 -40.84 -12.90
C LYS A 77 -10.88 -39.86 -12.77
N ILE A 78 -11.13 -38.55 -12.83
CA ILE A 78 -10.11 -37.49 -12.73
C ILE A 78 -9.40 -37.51 -11.36
N TRP A 79 -10.11 -37.94 -10.30
CA TRP A 79 -9.52 -38.11 -8.96
C TRP A 79 -8.34 -39.09 -8.94
N ASN A 80 -8.30 -40.03 -9.89
CA ASN A 80 -7.33 -41.12 -9.95
C ASN A 80 -6.27 -40.91 -11.05
N LEU A 81 -6.26 -39.75 -11.73
CA LEU A 81 -5.24 -39.43 -12.74
C LEU A 81 -3.92 -39.07 -12.03
N GLN A 82 -2.97 -40.01 -12.01
CA GLN A 82 -1.58 -39.75 -11.64
C GLN A 82 -0.93 -38.93 -12.76
N ASP A 83 -0.75 -37.62 -12.56
CA ASP A 83 0.19 -36.83 -13.37
C ASP A 83 1.40 -36.51 -12.50
N ASP A 84 2.43 -37.34 -12.60
CA ASP A 84 3.70 -37.19 -11.86
C ASP A 84 4.52 -35.96 -12.29
N VAL A 85 4.10 -35.24 -13.35
CA VAL A 85 4.92 -34.20 -13.99
C VAL A 85 4.64 -32.79 -13.47
N ASN A 86 3.43 -32.49 -12.97
CA ASN A 86 3.01 -31.11 -12.67
C ASN A 86 2.49 -30.84 -11.24
N ASN A 87 2.40 -31.86 -10.35
CA ASN A 87 1.92 -31.71 -8.96
C ASN A 87 0.57 -30.97 -8.77
N ILE A 88 -0.28 -30.89 -9.81
CA ILE A 88 -1.59 -30.22 -9.72
C ILE A 88 -2.60 -31.11 -8.99
N LEU A 89 -3.26 -30.55 -7.97
CA LEU A 89 -4.30 -31.23 -7.20
C LEU A 89 -5.46 -31.73 -8.12
N PRO A 90 -5.91 -32.99 -7.99
CA PRO A 90 -6.99 -33.55 -8.83
C PRO A 90 -8.28 -32.72 -8.80
N VAL A 91 -8.61 -32.14 -7.64
CA VAL A 91 -9.78 -31.27 -7.47
C VAL A 91 -9.73 -30.00 -8.33
N LEU A 92 -8.54 -29.44 -8.56
CA LEU A 92 -8.36 -28.27 -9.42
C LEU A 92 -8.62 -28.64 -10.89
N LYS A 93 -8.08 -29.80 -11.33
CA LYS A 93 -8.36 -30.34 -12.68
C LYS A 93 -9.85 -30.64 -12.87
N LEU A 94 -10.48 -31.20 -11.86
CA LEU A 94 -11.91 -31.51 -11.86
C LEU A 94 -12.75 -30.22 -11.95
N SER A 95 -12.38 -29.20 -11.16
CA SER A 95 -13.04 -27.89 -11.20
C SER A 95 -12.95 -27.27 -12.60
N TYR A 96 -11.76 -27.31 -13.22
CA TYR A 96 -11.57 -26.87 -14.60
C TYR A 96 -12.36 -27.72 -15.61
N TYR A 97 -12.35 -29.05 -15.47
CA TYR A 97 -13.07 -29.95 -16.37
C TYR A 97 -14.56 -29.60 -16.45
N HIS A 98 -15.16 -29.24 -15.31
CA HIS A 98 -16.56 -28.85 -15.22
C HIS A 98 -16.84 -27.36 -15.52
N LEU A 99 -15.84 -26.57 -15.92
CA LEU A 99 -16.08 -25.23 -16.44
C LEU A 99 -16.73 -25.28 -17.84
N PRO A 100 -17.69 -24.38 -18.13
CA PRO A 100 -18.14 -24.08 -19.49
C PRO A 100 -16.98 -23.72 -20.43
N SER A 101 -17.16 -23.94 -21.74
CA SER A 101 -16.13 -23.69 -22.74
C SER A 101 -15.64 -22.23 -22.78
N HIS A 102 -16.53 -21.25 -22.62
CA HIS A 102 -16.16 -19.83 -22.57
C HIS A 102 -15.29 -19.51 -21.35
N LEU A 103 -15.67 -19.99 -20.15
CA LEU A 103 -14.86 -19.80 -18.94
C LEU A 103 -13.52 -20.52 -19.01
N LYS A 104 -13.43 -21.69 -19.65
CA LYS A 104 -12.16 -22.39 -19.88
C LYS A 104 -11.18 -21.53 -20.69
N ARG A 105 -11.68 -20.79 -21.69
CA ARG A 105 -10.86 -19.89 -22.52
C ARG A 105 -10.39 -18.67 -21.71
N CYS A 106 -11.30 -18.04 -20.96
CA CYS A 106 -10.98 -16.92 -20.06
C CYS A 106 -9.95 -17.33 -19.00
N PHE A 107 -10.13 -18.47 -18.35
CA PHE A 107 -9.22 -19.00 -17.34
C PHE A 107 -7.85 -19.36 -17.93
N ALA A 108 -7.81 -19.99 -19.10
CA ALA A 108 -6.54 -20.29 -19.77
C ALA A 108 -5.77 -19.02 -20.15
N TYR A 109 -6.48 -17.94 -20.51
CA TYR A 109 -5.84 -16.65 -20.77
C TYR A 109 -5.17 -16.06 -19.52
N CYS A 110 -5.73 -16.26 -18.32
CA CYS A 110 -5.13 -15.80 -17.07
C CYS A 110 -3.73 -16.40 -16.77
N ALA A 111 -3.27 -17.40 -17.54
CA ALA A 111 -1.89 -17.86 -17.51
C ALA A 111 -0.86 -16.77 -17.87
N ILE A 112 -1.28 -15.64 -18.44
CA ILE A 112 -0.38 -14.51 -18.66
C ILE A 112 0.08 -13.84 -17.36
N PHE A 113 -0.66 -14.00 -16.26
CA PHE A 113 -0.31 -13.39 -14.98
C PHE A 113 0.76 -14.23 -14.24
N PRO A 114 1.75 -13.58 -13.59
CA PRO A 114 2.71 -14.28 -12.76
C PRO A 114 2.04 -14.73 -11.46
N LYS A 115 2.76 -15.55 -10.70
CA LYS A 115 2.37 -15.84 -9.32
C LYS A 115 2.38 -14.54 -8.53
N ASP A 116 1.48 -14.43 -7.57
CA ASP A 116 1.28 -13.22 -6.74
C ASP A 116 0.83 -11.93 -7.46
N TYR A 117 0.49 -12.00 -8.76
CA TYR A 117 -0.05 -10.84 -9.46
C TYR A 117 -1.40 -10.42 -8.88
N VAL A 118 -1.49 -9.17 -8.42
CA VAL A 118 -2.74 -8.56 -7.98
C VAL A 118 -3.37 -7.84 -9.15
N PHE A 119 -4.57 -8.25 -9.53
CA PHE A 119 -5.36 -7.64 -10.60
C PHE A 119 -6.72 -7.19 -10.10
N GLU A 120 -7.31 -6.20 -10.78
CA GLU A 120 -8.68 -5.79 -10.56
C GLU A 120 -9.66 -6.57 -11.47
N GLU A 121 -10.91 -6.70 -11.05
CA GLU A 121 -11.97 -7.35 -11.83
C GLU A 121 -12.16 -6.67 -13.19
N LYS A 122 -12.30 -5.34 -13.19
CA LYS A 122 -12.49 -4.54 -14.42
C LYS A 122 -11.30 -4.69 -15.37
N GLU A 123 -10.08 -4.74 -14.84
CA GLU A 123 -8.86 -4.93 -15.62
C GLU A 123 -8.90 -6.26 -16.38
N LEU A 124 -9.22 -7.36 -15.70
CA LEU A 124 -9.30 -8.68 -16.31
C LEU A 124 -10.42 -8.78 -17.35
N VAL A 125 -11.58 -8.18 -17.07
CA VAL A 125 -12.70 -8.12 -18.02
C VAL A 125 -12.29 -7.38 -19.30
N LEU A 126 -11.61 -6.24 -19.19
CA LEU A 126 -11.13 -5.49 -20.35
C LEU A 126 -10.13 -6.29 -21.20
N LEU A 127 -9.26 -7.09 -20.56
CA LEU A 127 -8.36 -8.00 -21.27
C LEU A 127 -9.14 -9.07 -22.06
N TRP A 128 -10.13 -9.70 -21.42
CA TRP A 128 -10.98 -10.69 -22.10
C TRP A 128 -11.79 -10.10 -23.25
N MET A 129 -12.33 -8.89 -23.09
CA MET A 129 -13.08 -8.20 -24.14
C MET A 129 -12.24 -7.97 -25.38
N ALA A 130 -11.05 -7.43 -25.20
CA ALA A 130 -10.17 -7.06 -26.30
C ALA A 130 -9.50 -8.26 -26.97
N GLU A 131 -9.31 -9.37 -26.27
CA GLU A 131 -8.98 -10.65 -26.89
C GLU A 131 -10.17 -11.32 -27.60
N GLY A 132 -11.39 -10.84 -27.37
CA GLY A 132 -12.62 -11.43 -27.93
C GLY A 132 -12.96 -12.77 -27.29
N LEU A 133 -12.69 -12.91 -25.99
CA LEU A 133 -13.01 -14.09 -25.20
C LEU A 133 -14.44 -14.05 -24.64
N ILE A 134 -15.05 -12.87 -24.59
CA ILE A 134 -16.43 -12.67 -24.15
C ILE A 134 -17.37 -12.83 -25.33
N GLU A 135 -18.41 -13.63 -25.14
CA GLU A 135 -19.45 -13.87 -26.15
C GLU A 135 -20.43 -12.69 -26.14
N GLN A 136 -20.64 -12.06 -27.31
CA GLN A 136 -21.62 -11.00 -27.44
C GLN A 136 -23.03 -11.61 -27.38
N ARG A 137 -23.84 -11.18 -26.40
CA ARG A 137 -25.24 -11.58 -26.24
C ARG A 137 -26.14 -10.41 -26.66
N ASP A 138 -27.20 -10.71 -27.40
CA ASP A 138 -28.15 -9.69 -27.84
C ASP A 138 -28.77 -8.96 -26.64
N GLY A 139 -28.57 -7.64 -26.59
CA GLY A 139 -29.14 -6.78 -25.54
C GLY A 139 -28.33 -6.67 -24.23
N GLN A 140 -27.16 -7.29 -24.09
CA GLN A 140 -26.27 -7.13 -22.93
C GLN A 140 -24.95 -6.43 -23.31
N HIS A 141 -24.40 -5.61 -22.40
CA HIS A 141 -23.05 -5.05 -22.57
C HIS A 141 -22.00 -6.15 -22.35
N MET A 142 -20.88 -6.09 -23.08
CA MET A 142 -19.83 -7.11 -22.96
C MET A 142 -19.16 -7.07 -21.59
N GLU A 143 -19.12 -5.89 -20.97
CA GLU A 143 -18.66 -5.66 -19.60
C GLU A 143 -19.48 -6.48 -18.60
N ASP A 144 -20.81 -6.43 -18.70
CA ASP A 144 -21.72 -7.16 -17.80
C ASP A 144 -21.51 -8.69 -17.94
N VAL A 145 -21.40 -9.18 -19.17
CA VAL A 145 -21.12 -10.61 -19.43
C VAL A 145 -19.72 -11.00 -18.92
N GLY A 146 -18.75 -10.08 -18.99
CA GLY A 146 -17.42 -10.28 -18.45
C GLY A 146 -17.39 -10.34 -16.93
N GLU A 147 -18.13 -9.46 -16.26
CA GLU A 147 -18.33 -9.47 -14.82
C GLU A 147 -19.01 -10.78 -14.38
N GLU A 148 -20.04 -11.24 -15.10
CA GLU A 148 -20.64 -12.57 -14.87
C GLU A 148 -19.57 -13.68 -14.96
N TYR A 149 -18.71 -13.66 -15.98
CA TYR A 149 -17.66 -14.66 -16.15
C TYR A 149 -16.62 -14.61 -15.02
N PHE A 150 -16.28 -13.40 -14.57
CA PHE A 150 -15.38 -13.19 -13.45
C PHE A 150 -15.97 -13.77 -12.16
N GLN A 151 -17.22 -13.43 -11.85
CA GLN A 151 -17.91 -13.88 -10.64
C GLN A 151 -18.08 -15.41 -10.63
N ASP A 152 -18.29 -16.03 -11.78
CA ASP A 152 -18.33 -17.49 -11.89
C ASP A 152 -16.97 -18.15 -11.56
N LEU A 153 -15.87 -17.60 -12.07
CA LEU A 153 -14.52 -18.09 -11.74
C LEU A 153 -14.15 -17.84 -10.27
N PHE A 154 -14.49 -16.65 -9.75
CA PHE A 154 -14.29 -16.28 -8.35
C PHE A 154 -15.10 -17.18 -7.40
N SER A 155 -16.38 -17.45 -7.69
CA SER A 155 -17.23 -18.31 -6.87
C SER A 155 -16.75 -19.77 -6.81
N ARG A 156 -16.03 -20.21 -7.84
CA ARG A 156 -15.36 -21.53 -7.93
C ARG A 156 -13.96 -21.55 -7.33
N SER A 157 -13.54 -20.47 -6.66
CA SER A 157 -12.24 -20.30 -6.00
C SER A 157 -11.03 -20.31 -6.95
N PHE A 158 -11.22 -20.02 -8.25
CA PHE A 158 -10.08 -19.79 -9.16
C PHE A 158 -9.34 -18.48 -8.83
N PHE A 159 -10.06 -17.50 -8.28
CA PHE A 159 -9.51 -16.24 -7.79
C PHE A 159 -9.78 -16.09 -6.29
N GLN A 160 -8.94 -15.32 -5.59
CA GLN A 160 -9.06 -15.03 -4.16
C GLN A 160 -8.89 -13.52 -3.93
N SER A 161 -9.55 -12.98 -2.90
CA SER A 161 -9.34 -11.57 -2.53
C SER A 161 -7.98 -11.40 -1.86
N SER A 162 -7.24 -10.36 -2.26
CA SER A 162 -5.96 -9.99 -1.64
C SER A 162 -6.18 -9.19 -0.36
N SER A 163 -5.26 -9.31 0.61
CA SER A 163 -5.25 -8.47 1.83
C SER A 163 -4.98 -6.99 1.56
N THR A 164 -4.38 -6.68 0.41
CA THR A 164 -4.03 -5.30 -0.01
C THR A 164 -5.11 -4.65 -0.89
N GLY A 165 -6.25 -5.32 -1.09
CA GLY A 165 -7.23 -4.96 -2.12
C GLY A 165 -6.94 -5.64 -3.47
N GLY A 166 -7.98 -5.88 -4.27
CA GLY A 166 -7.90 -6.61 -5.54
C GLY A 166 -7.98 -8.14 -5.41
N PHE A 167 -7.65 -8.84 -6.49
CA PHE A 167 -7.72 -10.30 -6.60
C PHE A 167 -6.39 -10.93 -7.00
N ILE A 168 -6.18 -12.18 -6.58
CA ILE A 168 -4.98 -12.96 -6.83
C ILE A 168 -5.37 -14.40 -7.25
N MET A 169 -4.56 -15.02 -8.09
CA MET A 169 -4.65 -16.45 -8.38
C MET A 169 -3.66 -17.22 -7.51
N HIS A 170 -4.13 -18.20 -6.74
CA HIS A 170 -3.26 -19.05 -5.94
C HIS A 170 -2.26 -19.80 -6.83
N ASP A 171 -1.02 -20.00 -6.38
CA ASP A 171 0.07 -20.63 -7.15
C ASP A 171 -0.32 -21.92 -7.88
N LEU A 172 -0.93 -22.89 -7.19
CA LEU A 172 -1.42 -24.14 -7.81
C LEU A 172 -2.52 -23.93 -8.86
N VAL A 173 -3.31 -22.86 -8.72
CA VAL A 173 -4.30 -22.46 -9.74
C VAL A 173 -3.60 -21.80 -10.92
N ASN A 174 -2.56 -21.00 -10.67
CA ASN A 174 -1.70 -20.45 -11.72
C ASN A 174 -0.99 -21.55 -12.50
N ASP A 175 -0.45 -22.56 -11.81
CA ASP A 175 0.16 -23.74 -12.42
C ASP A 175 -0.85 -24.52 -13.28
N LEU A 176 -2.08 -24.66 -12.80
CA LEU A 176 -3.17 -25.22 -13.62
C LEU A 176 -3.45 -24.35 -14.86
N ALA A 177 -3.52 -23.03 -14.71
CA ALA A 177 -3.71 -22.10 -15.84
C ALA A 177 -2.60 -22.28 -16.90
N GLN A 178 -1.34 -22.42 -16.47
CA GLN A 178 -0.21 -22.71 -17.37
C GLN A 178 -0.40 -24.02 -18.12
N VAL A 179 -0.77 -25.09 -17.41
CA VAL A 179 -0.94 -26.43 -18.01
C VAL A 179 -2.07 -26.44 -19.02
N VAL A 180 -3.21 -25.78 -18.73
CA VAL A 180 -4.35 -25.74 -19.66
C VAL A 180 -4.12 -24.77 -20.82
N ALA A 181 -3.33 -23.70 -20.62
CA ALA A 181 -2.95 -22.79 -21.69
C ALA A 181 -1.94 -23.44 -22.65
N GLY A 182 -1.08 -24.34 -22.14
CA GLY A 182 -0.04 -25.00 -22.93
C GLY A 182 0.88 -23.98 -23.61
N ASP A 183 1.06 -24.13 -24.92
CA ASP A 183 1.87 -23.19 -25.72
C ASP A 183 1.12 -21.90 -26.10
N ALA A 184 -0.17 -21.75 -25.75
CA ALA A 184 -0.98 -20.62 -26.20
C ALA A 184 -0.66 -19.30 -25.47
N CYS A 185 -0.18 -19.38 -24.21
CA CYS A 185 0.27 -18.25 -23.41
C CYS A 185 1.77 -18.37 -23.11
N PHE A 186 2.49 -17.26 -23.18
CA PHE A 186 3.94 -17.22 -22.95
C PHE A 186 4.32 -16.09 -21.99
N ARG A 187 5.04 -16.40 -20.90
CA ARG A 187 5.58 -15.36 -20.01
C ARG A 187 7.08 -15.20 -20.27
N LEU A 188 7.53 -13.98 -20.55
CA LEU A 188 8.95 -13.65 -20.73
C LEU A 188 9.66 -13.48 -19.37
N GLU A 189 9.41 -14.44 -18.48
CA GLU A 189 10.13 -14.78 -17.24
C GLU A 189 10.74 -16.19 -17.34
N ASP A 190 10.26 -17.02 -18.30
CA ASP A 190 10.74 -18.37 -18.55
C ASP A 190 12.13 -18.37 -19.22
N LYS A 191 12.99 -19.36 -18.89
CA LYS A 191 14.21 -19.66 -19.65
C LYS A 191 13.83 -19.91 -21.12
N VAL A 192 14.07 -18.92 -21.98
CA VAL A 192 13.61 -18.92 -23.38
C VAL A 192 14.14 -20.15 -24.12
N THR A 193 13.25 -21.06 -24.54
CA THR A 193 13.56 -22.11 -25.51
C THR A 193 13.00 -21.74 -26.89
N PRO A 194 13.73 -21.97 -27.99
CA PRO A 194 13.29 -21.56 -29.34
C PRO A 194 11.95 -22.15 -29.80
N ARG A 195 11.55 -23.32 -29.28
CA ARG A 195 10.33 -24.04 -29.72
C ARG A 195 9.01 -23.46 -29.21
N LYS A 196 8.98 -22.78 -28.06
CA LYS A 196 7.77 -22.08 -27.57
C LYS A 196 7.46 -20.80 -28.36
N ARG A 197 8.38 -20.32 -29.21
CA ARG A 197 8.33 -19.00 -29.87
C ARG A 197 7.33 -18.90 -31.02
N GLU A 198 6.96 -20.01 -31.66
CA GLU A 198 6.16 -19.98 -32.91
C GLU A 198 4.68 -20.30 -32.71
N LYS A 199 4.25 -20.74 -31.51
CA LYS A 199 2.88 -21.20 -31.23
C LYS A 199 2.09 -20.33 -30.25
N SER A 200 2.73 -19.38 -29.57
CA SER A 200 2.06 -18.52 -28.58
C SER A 200 1.20 -17.46 -29.25
N ARG A 201 -0.02 -17.28 -28.72
CA ARG A 201 -0.99 -16.26 -29.18
C ARG A 201 -1.06 -15.08 -28.23
N HIS A 202 -0.79 -15.32 -26.95
CA HIS A 202 -0.74 -14.31 -25.92
C HIS A 202 0.63 -14.39 -25.25
N SER A 203 1.21 -13.24 -24.95
CA SER A 203 2.35 -13.21 -24.05
C SER A 203 2.15 -12.16 -22.98
N SER A 204 2.87 -12.32 -21.89
CA SER A 204 3.09 -11.28 -20.91
C SER A 204 4.58 -11.12 -20.77
N TYR A 205 5.04 -9.88 -20.77
CA TYR A 205 6.41 -9.57 -20.43
C TYR A 205 6.35 -8.68 -19.21
N ILE A 206 6.94 -9.17 -18.13
CA ILE A 206 7.01 -8.48 -16.86
C ILE A 206 8.49 -8.27 -16.62
N PRO A 207 8.99 -7.04 -16.83
CA PRO A 207 10.32 -6.71 -16.39
C PRO A 207 10.38 -6.94 -14.88
N SER A 208 11.18 -7.91 -14.46
CA SER A 208 11.92 -7.74 -13.22
C SER A 208 12.55 -6.34 -13.25
N PRO A 209 12.69 -5.60 -12.12
CA PRO A 209 13.28 -4.25 -12.04
C PRO A 209 14.66 -4.08 -12.71
N MET A 210 15.17 -5.17 -13.26
CA MET A 210 16.50 -5.46 -13.69
C MET A 210 16.57 -5.97 -15.15
N ILE A 211 15.48 -5.99 -15.94
CA ILE A 211 15.54 -6.38 -17.37
C ILE A 211 15.19 -5.16 -18.23
N ALA A 212 16.19 -4.57 -18.88
CA ALA A 212 15.95 -3.66 -20.00
C ALA A 212 15.52 -4.46 -21.22
N VAL A 213 14.37 -4.14 -21.80
CA VAL A 213 13.93 -4.69 -23.09
C VAL A 213 14.87 -4.20 -24.17
N LYS A 214 15.88 -5.00 -24.50
CA LYS A 214 16.78 -4.70 -25.63
C LYS A 214 16.45 -5.52 -26.88
N ASP A 215 15.57 -6.52 -26.79
CA ASP A 215 15.22 -7.37 -27.93
C ASP A 215 13.73 -7.75 -27.95
N LEU A 216 12.93 -6.95 -28.67
CA LEU A 216 11.50 -7.20 -28.93
C LEU A 216 11.25 -8.25 -30.01
N SER A 217 12.28 -8.84 -30.63
CA SER A 217 12.09 -9.81 -31.72
C SER A 217 11.25 -11.02 -31.29
N CYS A 218 11.30 -11.39 -30.01
CA CYS A 218 10.53 -12.47 -29.40
C CYS A 218 9.05 -12.12 -29.13
N LEU A 219 8.65 -10.85 -29.22
CA LEU A 219 7.31 -10.37 -28.87
C LEU A 219 6.44 -10.03 -30.10
N LYS A 220 6.92 -10.26 -31.32
CA LYS A 220 6.18 -9.93 -32.58
C LYS A 220 4.78 -10.57 -32.70
N ILE A 221 4.52 -11.64 -31.97
CA ILE A 221 3.24 -12.39 -31.98
C ILE A 221 2.34 -11.99 -30.80
N SER A 222 2.85 -11.19 -29.86
CA SER A 222 2.16 -10.84 -28.61
C SER A 222 0.92 -9.97 -28.83
N SER A 223 -0.17 -10.33 -28.16
CA SER A 223 -1.38 -9.50 -28.07
C SER A 223 -1.44 -8.70 -26.76
N THR A 224 -0.65 -9.05 -25.75
CA THR A 224 -0.65 -8.40 -24.43
C THR A 224 0.78 -8.11 -23.94
N MET A 225 0.97 -7.00 -23.24
CA MET A 225 2.25 -6.59 -22.64
C MET A 225 1.97 -5.87 -21.31
N LEU A 226 2.50 -6.39 -20.21
CA LEU A 226 2.22 -5.94 -18.84
C LEU A 226 3.50 -5.42 -18.16
N LEU A 227 3.81 -4.15 -18.31
CA LEU A 227 4.99 -3.47 -17.75
C LEU A 227 4.69 -2.72 -16.45
N ARG A 228 3.57 -3.04 -15.77
CA ARG A 228 3.15 -2.35 -14.55
C ARG A 228 4.21 -2.47 -13.45
N GLY A 229 4.49 -1.37 -12.77
CA GLY A 229 5.44 -1.33 -11.66
C GLY A 229 6.92 -1.40 -12.07
N CYS A 230 7.23 -1.20 -13.35
CA CYS A 230 8.61 -1.15 -13.81
C CYS A 230 9.22 0.25 -13.61
N TRP A 231 9.48 0.62 -12.36
CA TRP A 231 9.89 1.97 -11.95
C TRP A 231 11.23 2.44 -12.54
N HIS A 232 12.07 1.53 -13.06
CA HIS A 232 13.33 1.89 -13.73
C HIS A 232 13.19 2.05 -15.25
N LEU A 233 12.04 1.68 -15.82
CA LEU A 233 11.80 1.77 -17.26
C LEU A 233 11.54 3.22 -17.65
N LYS A 234 12.54 3.86 -18.27
CA LYS A 234 12.45 5.26 -18.73
C LYS A 234 12.04 5.43 -20.19
N LYS A 235 12.31 4.43 -21.04
CA LYS A 235 11.97 4.44 -22.47
C LYS A 235 11.45 3.07 -22.89
N LEU A 236 10.44 3.09 -23.74
CA LEU A 236 9.99 1.89 -24.44
C LEU A 236 10.89 1.63 -25.67
N PRO A 237 11.00 0.38 -26.15
CA PRO A 237 11.90 0.06 -27.26
C PRO A 237 11.47 0.72 -28.58
N LEU A 238 12.44 1.04 -29.45
CA LEU A 238 12.19 1.72 -30.72
C LEU A 238 11.45 0.84 -31.73
N GLU A 239 11.56 -0.49 -31.62
CA GLU A 239 10.95 -1.44 -32.56
C GLU A 239 9.47 -1.75 -32.27
N MET A 240 8.78 -0.96 -31.43
CA MET A 240 7.39 -1.22 -31.04
C MET A 240 6.42 -1.27 -32.22
N GLN A 241 6.69 -0.54 -33.31
CA GLN A 241 5.93 -0.59 -34.56
C GLN A 241 5.80 -2.00 -35.16
N ASN A 242 6.69 -2.92 -34.80
CA ASN A 242 6.65 -4.31 -35.28
C ASN A 242 5.63 -5.18 -34.54
N LEU A 243 5.04 -4.69 -33.44
CA LEU A 243 4.09 -5.41 -32.61
C LEU A 243 2.65 -5.26 -33.12
N ILE A 244 2.42 -5.44 -34.43
CA ILE A 244 1.14 -5.17 -35.11
C ILE A 244 -0.07 -5.94 -34.54
N ASN A 245 0.16 -7.00 -33.75
CA ASN A 245 -0.87 -7.80 -33.10
C ASN A 245 -1.19 -7.35 -31.67
N LEU A 246 -0.45 -6.38 -31.13
CA LEU A 246 -0.62 -5.91 -29.76
C LEU A 246 -2.01 -5.30 -29.58
N ARG A 247 -2.74 -5.81 -28.58
CA ARG A 247 -4.06 -5.35 -28.16
C ARG A 247 -4.03 -4.67 -26.80
N HIS A 248 -3.04 -4.98 -25.98
CA HIS A 248 -2.93 -4.49 -24.62
C HIS A 248 -1.51 -4.06 -24.27
N LEU A 249 -1.37 -2.83 -23.79
CA LEU A 249 -0.13 -2.32 -23.24
C LEU A 249 -0.41 -1.65 -21.90
N ASP A 250 0.07 -2.27 -20.82
CA ASP A 250 0.05 -1.67 -19.50
C ASP A 250 1.45 -1.16 -19.12
N ILE A 251 1.59 0.14 -18.92
CA ILE A 251 2.79 0.83 -18.43
C ILE A 251 2.52 1.62 -17.14
N GLN A 252 1.53 1.22 -16.35
CA GLN A 252 1.18 1.92 -15.11
C GLN A 252 2.32 1.81 -14.09
N ASP A 253 2.55 2.85 -13.30
CA ASP A 253 3.65 2.89 -12.31
C ASP A 253 5.05 2.68 -12.92
N THR A 254 5.23 3.06 -14.19
CA THR A 254 6.55 3.14 -14.84
C THR A 254 7.08 4.57 -14.84
N CYS A 255 8.38 4.74 -15.10
CA CYS A 255 9.01 6.05 -15.25
C CYS A 255 9.21 6.42 -16.74
N VAL A 256 8.37 5.91 -17.64
CA VAL A 256 8.49 6.18 -19.09
C VAL A 256 8.39 7.68 -19.34
N GLU A 257 9.33 8.24 -20.10
CA GLU A 257 9.46 9.68 -20.33
C GLU A 257 8.73 10.15 -21.61
N GLY A 258 8.44 9.23 -22.54
CA GLY A 258 7.72 9.48 -23.79
C GLY A 258 7.42 8.19 -24.57
N MET A 259 6.35 8.20 -25.38
CA MET A 259 6.02 7.07 -26.26
C MET A 259 7.06 6.91 -27.40
N PRO A 260 7.39 5.68 -27.82
CA PRO A 260 8.37 5.42 -28.87
C PRO A 260 7.75 5.63 -30.26
N GLN A 261 8.60 5.96 -31.24
CA GLN A 261 8.18 6.15 -32.63
C GLN A 261 7.48 4.90 -33.19
N GLY A 262 6.39 5.11 -33.93
CA GLY A 262 5.63 4.04 -34.57
C GLY A 262 4.59 3.36 -33.68
N ILE A 263 4.33 3.88 -32.47
CA ILE A 263 3.18 3.48 -31.65
C ILE A 263 1.84 3.69 -32.39
N GLU A 264 1.78 4.71 -33.24
CA GLU A 264 0.65 5.05 -34.09
C GLU A 264 0.27 3.96 -35.11
N GLU A 265 1.20 3.03 -35.40
CA GLU A 265 0.95 1.91 -36.30
C GLU A 265 0.23 0.73 -35.62
N LEU A 266 0.11 0.76 -34.28
CA LEU A 266 -0.55 -0.29 -33.49
C LEU A 266 -2.08 -0.20 -33.55
N LYS A 267 -2.65 -0.29 -34.76
CA LYS A 267 -4.09 -0.14 -35.04
C LYS A 267 -4.99 -1.20 -34.39
N ARG A 268 -4.41 -2.27 -33.86
CA ARG A 268 -5.10 -3.33 -33.12
C ARG A 268 -5.15 -3.10 -31.62
N LEU A 269 -4.46 -2.08 -31.12
CA LEU A 269 -4.42 -1.73 -29.70
C LEU A 269 -5.84 -1.38 -29.20
N ARG A 270 -6.25 -2.04 -28.13
CA ARG A 270 -7.58 -1.92 -27.50
C ARG A 270 -7.47 -1.28 -26.13
N THR A 271 -6.44 -1.58 -25.35
CA THR A 271 -6.21 -0.88 -24.08
C THR A 271 -4.78 -0.39 -23.97
N LEU A 272 -4.64 0.79 -23.37
CA LEU A 272 -3.38 1.45 -23.09
C LEU A 272 -3.51 2.14 -21.73
N SER A 273 -2.69 1.77 -20.73
CA SER A 273 -2.87 2.33 -19.39
C SER A 273 -2.43 3.79 -19.28
N ASP A 274 -1.33 4.18 -19.94
CA ASP A 274 -0.87 5.57 -20.03
C ASP A 274 -0.31 5.87 -21.44
N PHE A 275 -0.59 7.06 -21.96
CA PHE A 275 0.05 7.63 -23.14
C PHE A 275 0.94 8.79 -22.69
N VAL A 276 2.24 8.55 -22.62
CA VAL A 276 3.22 9.54 -22.15
C VAL A 276 3.67 10.44 -23.30
N VAL A 277 3.32 11.72 -23.28
CA VAL A 277 3.74 12.67 -24.32
C VAL A 277 5.23 12.99 -24.15
N GLY A 278 6.05 12.68 -25.15
CA GLY A 278 7.49 12.91 -25.11
C GLY A 278 7.89 14.38 -25.39
N GLU A 279 9.10 14.76 -25.00
CA GLU A 279 9.64 16.11 -25.20
C GLU A 279 10.52 16.17 -26.48
N GLY A 280 10.43 17.27 -27.25
CA GLY A 280 11.29 17.50 -28.41
C GLY A 280 10.97 16.62 -29.62
N ASN A 281 11.89 15.71 -29.99
CA ASN A 281 11.78 14.83 -31.17
C ASN A 281 11.05 13.50 -30.88
N GLU A 282 10.56 13.30 -29.66
CA GLU A 282 9.80 12.12 -29.27
C GLU A 282 8.36 12.17 -29.80
N VAL A 283 7.60 11.07 -29.70
CA VAL A 283 6.26 11.00 -30.29
C VAL A 283 5.31 12.00 -29.64
N GLY A 284 4.81 12.91 -30.47
CA GLY A 284 3.79 13.87 -30.07
C GLY A 284 2.39 13.25 -29.92
N ILE A 285 1.50 14.02 -29.30
CA ILE A 285 0.13 13.60 -29.00
C ILE A 285 -0.70 13.18 -30.24
N THR A 286 -0.31 13.61 -31.44
CA THR A 286 -1.00 13.29 -32.70
C THR A 286 -1.01 11.80 -33.01
N ALA A 287 -0.04 11.01 -32.51
CA ALA A 287 -0.04 9.55 -32.68
C ALA A 287 -1.30 8.88 -32.09
N LEU A 288 -1.91 9.47 -31.06
CA LEU A 288 -3.13 8.97 -30.44
C LEU A 288 -4.36 9.04 -31.38
N THR A 289 -4.30 9.87 -32.44
CA THR A 289 -5.38 9.97 -33.46
C THR A 289 -5.55 8.67 -34.27
N ASN A 290 -4.49 7.86 -34.39
CA ASN A 290 -4.53 6.60 -35.12
C ASN A 290 -5.01 5.41 -34.26
N LEU A 291 -5.04 5.57 -32.93
CA LEU A 291 -5.45 4.54 -31.97
C LEU A 291 -6.95 4.62 -31.65
N LYS A 292 -7.79 4.44 -32.68
CA LYS A 292 -9.25 4.69 -32.61
C LYS A 292 -10.03 3.74 -31.72
N PHE A 293 -9.53 2.52 -31.57
CA PHE A 293 -10.26 1.44 -30.91
C PHE A 293 -9.92 1.26 -29.43
N LEU A 294 -9.31 2.27 -28.82
CA LEU A 294 -9.04 2.26 -27.39
C LEU A 294 -10.36 2.22 -26.60
N GLN A 295 -10.37 1.42 -25.54
CA GLN A 295 -11.51 1.20 -24.66
C GLN A 295 -11.05 1.14 -23.21
N GLY A 296 -11.98 1.38 -22.29
CA GLY A 296 -11.69 1.38 -20.86
C GLY A 296 -11.04 2.68 -20.38
N THR A 297 -10.10 2.54 -19.43
CA THR A 297 -9.36 3.66 -18.83
C THR A 297 -8.13 4.03 -19.66
N LEU A 298 -7.97 5.31 -19.97
CA LEU A 298 -6.75 5.87 -20.57
C LEU A 298 -6.23 7.03 -19.73
N ARG A 299 -4.97 6.96 -19.30
CA ARG A 299 -4.23 8.12 -18.80
C ARG A 299 -3.42 8.74 -19.93
N ILE A 300 -3.31 10.06 -19.94
CA ILE A 300 -2.45 10.82 -20.84
C ILE A 300 -1.62 11.74 -19.96
N SER A 301 -0.36 11.38 -19.80
CA SER A 301 0.59 12.10 -18.95
C SER A 301 1.53 12.97 -19.78
N ARG A 302 2.17 13.92 -19.07
CA ARG A 302 3.14 14.86 -19.61
C ARG A 302 2.59 15.82 -20.67
N LEU A 303 1.31 16.21 -20.56
CA LEU A 303 0.65 17.11 -21.51
C LEU A 303 1.29 18.51 -21.59
N GLU A 304 2.13 18.90 -20.64
CA GLU A 304 2.98 20.09 -20.70
C GLU A 304 3.97 20.07 -21.87
N ASN A 305 4.31 18.90 -22.40
CA ASN A 305 5.21 18.74 -23.54
C ASN A 305 4.57 19.09 -24.89
N VAL A 306 3.26 19.34 -24.95
CA VAL A 306 2.55 19.75 -26.17
C VAL A 306 2.82 21.24 -26.45
N ALA A 307 4.04 21.58 -26.86
CA ALA A 307 4.45 22.95 -27.16
C ALA A 307 4.00 23.38 -28.58
N ASN A 308 3.16 24.43 -28.68
CA ASN A 308 2.75 25.19 -29.89
C ASN A 308 2.78 24.46 -31.23
N ASP A 309 2.35 23.19 -31.24
CA ASP A 309 2.42 22.37 -32.43
C ASP A 309 1.27 22.79 -33.33
N SER A 310 1.58 23.69 -34.27
CA SER A 310 0.70 24.16 -35.36
C SER A 310 0.14 23.01 -36.23
N TYR A 311 0.54 21.76 -35.93
CA TYR A 311 0.15 20.52 -36.57
C TYR A 311 -0.99 19.76 -35.88
N VAL A 312 -1.38 20.07 -34.63
CA VAL A 312 -2.58 19.47 -34.03
C VAL A 312 -3.83 20.12 -34.63
N ARG A 313 -4.23 19.65 -35.81
CA ARG A 313 -5.46 20.02 -36.51
C ARG A 313 -6.52 18.94 -36.26
N GLY A 314 -7.55 19.28 -35.48
CA GLY A 314 -8.69 18.40 -35.20
C GLY A 314 -8.73 17.87 -33.77
N ALA A 315 -9.82 17.18 -33.45
CA ALA A 315 -10.06 16.62 -32.12
C ALA A 315 -9.47 15.21 -32.00
N ILE A 316 -8.71 14.97 -30.92
CA ILE A 316 -7.89 13.74 -30.77
C ILE A 316 -8.68 12.58 -30.17
N LEU A 317 -9.66 12.86 -29.31
CA LEU A 317 -10.36 11.85 -28.49
C LEU A 317 -11.83 11.63 -28.87
N LEU A 318 -12.38 12.42 -29.81
CA LEU A 318 -13.79 12.31 -30.19
C LEU A 318 -14.14 10.97 -30.84
N ASP A 319 -13.19 10.27 -31.45
CA ASP A 319 -13.43 9.01 -32.15
C ASP A 319 -13.30 7.75 -31.27
N LYS A 320 -13.06 7.92 -29.97
CA LYS A 320 -12.83 6.84 -28.99
C LYS A 320 -14.08 6.55 -28.15
N GLU A 321 -15.13 6.09 -28.82
CA GLU A 321 -16.48 5.91 -28.25
C GLU A 321 -16.57 4.92 -27.08
N LYS A 322 -15.60 4.00 -26.98
CA LYS A 322 -15.55 2.90 -26.00
C LYS A 322 -14.71 3.21 -24.75
N MET A 323 -14.14 4.41 -24.64
CA MET A 323 -13.47 4.84 -23.42
C MET A 323 -14.49 5.29 -22.38
N ASP A 324 -14.31 4.84 -21.14
CA ASP A 324 -15.20 5.18 -20.03
C ASP A 324 -14.54 6.04 -18.95
N ASP A 325 -13.21 6.02 -18.87
CA ASP A 325 -12.42 6.77 -17.89
C ASP A 325 -11.21 7.42 -18.55
N LEU A 326 -11.03 8.71 -18.32
CA LEU A 326 -9.96 9.51 -18.91
C LEU A 326 -9.25 10.32 -17.83
N VAL A 327 -7.94 10.17 -17.76
CA VAL A 327 -7.08 10.95 -16.88
C VAL A 327 -6.14 11.79 -17.72
N MET A 328 -6.23 13.12 -17.63
CA MET A 328 -5.33 14.06 -18.29
C MET A 328 -4.41 14.71 -17.28
N ASP A 329 -3.10 14.65 -17.50
CA ASP A 329 -2.11 15.12 -16.54
C ASP A 329 -0.98 15.94 -17.20
N TRP A 330 -0.80 17.17 -16.71
CA TRP A 330 0.21 18.15 -17.14
C TRP A 330 1.50 18.11 -16.29
N GLY A 331 1.88 16.94 -15.76
CA GLY A 331 3.18 16.77 -15.14
C GLY A 331 3.64 15.33 -14.99
N ILE A 332 4.85 15.16 -14.44
CA ILE A 332 5.45 13.86 -14.14
C ILE A 332 4.99 13.34 -12.78
N PHE A 333 4.51 12.10 -12.72
CA PHE A 333 4.16 11.45 -11.46
C PHE A 333 5.43 10.96 -10.76
N TYR A 334 5.95 11.70 -9.77
CA TYR A 334 7.00 11.20 -8.88
C TYR A 334 6.39 10.90 -7.51
N PHE A 335 6.35 9.62 -7.13
CA PHE A 335 6.02 9.19 -5.76
C PHE A 335 6.99 9.75 -4.71
N TRP A 336 8.15 10.27 -5.13
CA TRP A 336 9.22 10.77 -4.27
C TRP A 336 9.76 12.08 -4.80
N SER A 337 9.09 13.20 -4.51
CA SER A 337 9.81 14.45 -4.28
C SER A 337 8.92 15.50 -3.64
N GLY A 338 9.33 15.99 -2.48
CA GLY A 338 8.91 17.30 -1.96
C GLY A 338 9.48 18.46 -2.79
N LEU A 339 9.52 18.31 -4.12
CA LEU A 339 9.93 19.37 -5.04
C LEU A 339 8.76 20.33 -5.19
N LYS A 340 9.01 21.59 -4.84
CA LYS A 340 8.07 22.70 -5.05
C LYS A 340 7.77 22.82 -6.54
N PHE A 341 6.58 22.39 -6.95
CA PHE A 341 6.06 22.60 -8.31
C PHE A 341 5.64 24.07 -8.48
N GLN A 342 6.60 24.95 -8.72
CA GLN A 342 6.32 26.38 -8.92
C GLN A 342 6.62 26.93 -10.30
N ASN A 343 7.14 26.16 -11.26
CA ASN A 343 7.46 26.70 -12.58
C ASN A 343 7.06 25.75 -13.71
N ILE A 344 5.77 25.70 -14.04
CA ILE A 344 5.37 25.34 -15.41
C ILE A 344 5.52 26.62 -16.25
N PRO A 345 6.42 26.67 -17.26
CA PRO A 345 6.70 27.87 -18.05
C PRO A 345 5.43 28.53 -18.60
N ASN A 346 5.40 29.86 -18.62
CA ASN A 346 4.27 30.67 -19.08
C ASN A 346 4.04 30.65 -20.59
N GLU A 347 4.87 29.95 -21.37
CA GLU A 347 4.90 30.10 -22.84
C GLU A 347 3.89 29.22 -23.59
N ILE A 348 3.27 28.21 -22.96
CA ILE A 348 2.40 27.24 -23.65
C ILE A 348 0.91 27.53 -23.40
N CYS A 349 0.11 27.66 -24.47
CA CYS A 349 -1.34 27.83 -24.39
C CYS A 349 -2.05 26.51 -24.02
N HIS A 350 -1.97 26.10 -22.74
CA HIS A 350 -2.57 24.84 -22.25
C HIS A 350 -4.08 24.74 -22.55
N ARG A 351 -4.77 25.89 -22.62
CA ARG A 351 -6.19 25.98 -22.99
C ARG A 351 -6.47 25.43 -24.38
N GLU A 352 -5.63 25.74 -25.35
CA GLU A 352 -5.77 25.23 -26.72
C GLU A 352 -5.53 23.73 -26.79
N VAL A 353 -4.61 23.21 -25.97
CA VAL A 353 -4.33 21.77 -25.88
C VAL A 353 -5.58 21.04 -25.36
N ILE A 354 -6.11 21.45 -24.21
CA ILE A 354 -7.28 20.80 -23.61
C ILE A 354 -8.55 20.95 -24.47
N GLU A 355 -8.71 22.05 -25.23
CA GLU A 355 -9.81 22.22 -26.20
C GLU A 355 -9.78 21.12 -27.28
N LYS A 356 -8.59 20.79 -27.81
CA LYS A 356 -8.40 19.73 -28.81
C LYS A 356 -8.54 18.31 -28.23
N MET A 357 -8.52 18.19 -26.90
CA MET A 357 -8.65 16.94 -26.16
C MET A 357 -10.09 16.67 -25.72
N LYS A 358 -11.10 17.35 -26.29
CA LYS A 358 -12.52 17.04 -26.01
C LYS A 358 -12.80 15.55 -26.21
N PRO A 359 -13.23 14.80 -25.16
CA PRO A 359 -13.54 13.39 -25.25
C PRO A 359 -14.93 13.14 -25.85
N HIS A 360 -15.19 11.88 -26.24
CA HIS A 360 -16.51 11.45 -26.67
C HIS A 360 -17.55 11.56 -25.53
N GLY A 361 -18.82 11.82 -25.85
CA GLY A 361 -19.90 12.05 -24.87
C GLY A 361 -20.31 10.84 -24.01
N ASN A 362 -19.74 9.66 -24.27
CA ASN A 362 -19.99 8.42 -23.50
C ASN A 362 -19.11 8.32 -22.24
N LEU A 363 -18.17 9.25 -22.04
CA LEU A 363 -17.23 9.22 -20.93
C LEU A 363 -17.97 9.24 -19.58
N LYS A 364 -17.62 8.31 -18.68
CA LYS A 364 -18.22 8.18 -17.34
C LYS A 364 -17.36 8.82 -16.25
N LYS A 365 -16.04 8.85 -16.41
CA LYS A 365 -15.10 9.43 -15.45
C LYS A 365 -14.09 10.33 -16.15
N LEU A 366 -13.86 11.50 -15.58
CA LEU A 366 -12.87 12.45 -16.04
C LEU A 366 -12.03 12.92 -14.85
N THR A 367 -10.71 12.82 -14.97
CA THR A 367 -9.75 13.34 -13.99
C THR A 367 -8.79 14.28 -14.71
N ILE A 368 -8.69 15.53 -14.26
CA ILE A 368 -7.74 16.52 -14.80
C ILE A 368 -6.81 16.93 -13.67
N ILE A 369 -5.51 16.76 -13.89
CA ILE A 369 -4.46 16.95 -12.89
C ILE A 369 -3.44 17.96 -13.42
N ARG A 370 -3.03 18.91 -12.57
CA ARG A 370 -1.94 19.86 -12.84
C ARG A 370 -2.15 20.77 -14.06
N TYR A 371 -3.40 20.99 -14.47
CA TYR A 371 -3.71 21.85 -15.60
C TYR A 371 -3.24 23.29 -15.36
N GLY A 372 -2.32 23.75 -16.22
CA GLY A 372 -1.69 25.07 -16.09
C GLY A 372 -2.41 26.22 -16.82
N GLY A 373 -3.64 26.04 -17.31
CA GLY A 373 -4.40 27.14 -17.90
C GLY A 373 -5.09 28.02 -16.85
N ILE A 374 -5.44 29.26 -17.22
CA ILE A 374 -6.14 30.20 -16.33
C ILE A 374 -7.63 29.86 -16.21
N GLN A 375 -8.21 29.31 -17.28
CA GLN A 375 -9.61 28.91 -17.38
C GLN A 375 -9.71 27.56 -18.10
N PHE A 376 -10.75 26.80 -17.76
CA PHE A 376 -11.10 25.58 -18.49
C PHE A 376 -11.82 25.91 -19.80
N PRO A 377 -11.76 25.01 -20.80
CA PRO A 377 -12.60 25.09 -21.98
C PRO A 377 -14.07 24.82 -21.61
N SER A 378 -14.99 25.38 -22.39
CA SER A 378 -16.43 25.25 -22.11
C SER A 378 -16.92 23.80 -22.15
N TRP A 379 -16.22 22.93 -22.89
CA TRP A 379 -16.61 21.52 -23.00
C TRP A 379 -16.56 20.75 -21.68
N VAL A 380 -15.72 21.13 -20.70
CA VAL A 380 -15.60 20.42 -19.41
C VAL A 380 -16.92 20.44 -18.62
N GLY A 381 -17.71 21.49 -18.84
CA GLY A 381 -19.03 21.70 -18.25
C GLY A 381 -20.21 21.45 -19.21
N ASP A 382 -19.94 20.93 -20.40
CA ASP A 382 -20.93 20.85 -21.48
C ASP A 382 -22.03 19.82 -21.13
N PRO A 383 -23.32 20.19 -21.15
CA PRO A 383 -24.44 19.29 -20.86
C PRO A 383 -24.49 18.05 -21.76
N LEU A 384 -23.79 18.06 -22.90
CA LEU A 384 -23.66 16.90 -23.77
C LEU A 384 -22.95 15.71 -23.08
N PHE A 385 -22.17 15.94 -22.02
CA PHE A 385 -21.58 14.88 -21.19
C PHE A 385 -22.58 14.29 -20.19
N SER A 386 -23.75 13.90 -20.69
CA SER A 386 -24.86 13.34 -19.91
C SER A 386 -24.55 12.00 -19.23
N ASN A 387 -23.45 11.32 -19.59
CA ASN A 387 -23.01 10.06 -18.97
C ASN A 387 -21.93 10.24 -17.90
N LEU A 388 -21.41 11.46 -17.69
CA LEU A 388 -20.31 11.71 -16.78
C LEU A 388 -20.79 11.58 -15.33
N VAL A 389 -20.31 10.54 -14.64
CA VAL A 389 -20.68 10.19 -13.25
C VAL A 389 -19.67 10.72 -12.23
N SER A 390 -18.40 10.77 -12.59
CA SER A 390 -17.32 11.22 -11.70
C SER A 390 -16.43 12.25 -12.39
N LEU A 391 -16.20 13.38 -11.72
CA LEU A 391 -15.28 14.42 -12.17
C LEU A 391 -14.32 14.77 -11.04
N LYS A 392 -13.02 14.73 -11.34
CA LYS A 392 -11.95 15.14 -10.42
C LYS A 392 -11.09 16.20 -11.07
N LEU A 393 -10.92 17.32 -10.38
CA LEU A 393 -10.04 18.42 -10.79
C LEU A 393 -9.02 18.62 -9.67
N GLU A 394 -7.74 18.41 -9.94
CA GLU A 394 -6.68 18.42 -8.92
C GLU A 394 -5.49 19.27 -9.36
N ASN A 395 -4.92 20.05 -8.43
CA ASN A 395 -3.62 20.73 -8.55
C ASN A 395 -3.56 21.75 -9.69
N CYS A 396 -4.67 22.43 -9.99
CA CYS A 396 -4.80 23.37 -11.10
C CYS A 396 -4.36 24.79 -10.69
N PHE A 397 -3.06 24.95 -10.38
CA PHE A 397 -2.51 26.11 -9.67
C PHE A 397 -2.67 27.48 -10.34
N LYS A 398 -2.92 27.56 -11.66
CA LYS A 398 -3.10 28.83 -12.38
C LYS A 398 -4.57 29.20 -12.61
N CYS A 399 -5.51 28.29 -12.34
CA CYS A 399 -6.92 28.53 -12.57
C CYS A 399 -7.46 29.60 -11.60
N THR A 400 -8.17 30.59 -12.15
CA THR A 400 -8.81 31.67 -11.35
C THR A 400 -10.32 31.50 -11.21
N THR A 401 -10.92 30.61 -12.00
CA THR A 401 -12.37 30.32 -12.03
C THR A 401 -12.60 28.82 -12.19
N LEU A 402 -13.74 28.33 -11.68
CA LEU A 402 -14.17 26.94 -11.86
C LEU A 402 -15.02 26.78 -13.13
N PRO A 403 -14.99 25.62 -13.81
CA PRO A 403 -15.84 25.37 -14.96
C PRO A 403 -17.33 25.26 -14.56
N GLN A 404 -18.21 25.40 -15.56
CA GLN A 404 -19.65 25.27 -15.41
C GLN A 404 -20.07 23.80 -15.21
N LEU A 405 -20.07 23.29 -13.99
CA LEU A 405 -20.33 21.87 -13.74
C LEU A 405 -21.79 21.56 -13.39
N GLY A 406 -22.58 22.58 -13.03
CA GLY A 406 -23.95 22.38 -12.55
C GLY A 406 -24.94 21.82 -13.56
N LEU A 407 -24.64 21.85 -14.86
CA LEU A 407 -25.51 21.29 -15.90
C LEU A 407 -25.28 19.80 -16.16
N LEU A 408 -24.28 19.17 -15.52
CA LEU A 408 -23.96 17.77 -15.71
C LEU A 408 -24.98 16.88 -14.97
N SER A 409 -25.95 16.35 -15.71
CA SER A 409 -27.15 15.70 -15.14
C SER A 409 -26.89 14.37 -14.43
N SER A 410 -25.84 13.64 -14.81
CA SER A 410 -25.48 12.33 -14.21
C SER A 410 -24.33 12.40 -13.21
N LEU A 411 -23.78 13.59 -12.94
CA LEU A 411 -22.61 13.76 -12.09
C LEU A 411 -22.98 13.42 -10.63
N LYS A 412 -22.38 12.36 -10.10
CA LYS A 412 -22.60 11.87 -8.72
C LYS A 412 -21.44 12.21 -7.79
N TYR A 413 -20.21 12.22 -8.31
CA TYR A 413 -18.99 12.43 -7.54
C TYR A 413 -18.21 13.60 -8.13
N LEU A 414 -18.05 14.67 -7.36
CA LEU A 414 -17.27 15.83 -7.73
C LEU A 414 -16.17 16.07 -6.70
N VAL A 415 -14.91 16.09 -7.17
CA VAL A 415 -13.72 16.36 -6.38
C VAL A 415 -13.00 17.57 -6.98
N ILE A 416 -12.75 18.59 -6.18
CA ILE A 416 -12.01 19.80 -6.55
C ILE A 416 -10.92 20.01 -5.50
N LYS A 417 -9.64 19.87 -5.87
CA LYS A 417 -8.52 20.00 -4.94
C LYS A 417 -7.46 20.95 -5.48
N GLU A 418 -6.83 21.71 -4.57
CA GLU A 418 -5.65 22.54 -4.84
C GLU A 418 -5.88 23.57 -5.97
N PHE A 419 -6.82 24.49 -5.76
CA PHE A 419 -7.12 25.64 -6.63
C PHE A 419 -6.78 26.96 -5.92
N PRO A 420 -5.49 27.32 -5.80
CA PRO A 420 -5.05 28.46 -4.99
C PRO A 420 -5.63 29.80 -5.40
N ASN A 421 -5.81 30.08 -6.70
CA ASN A 421 -6.15 31.43 -7.16
C ASN A 421 -7.66 31.65 -7.41
N VAL A 422 -8.50 30.67 -7.07
CA VAL A 422 -9.96 30.82 -7.22
C VAL A 422 -10.49 31.61 -6.05
N LYS A 423 -10.96 32.84 -6.32
CA LYS A 423 -11.45 33.77 -5.30
C LYS A 423 -12.94 33.69 -5.04
N VAL A 424 -13.71 33.49 -6.10
CA VAL A 424 -15.17 33.51 -6.03
C VAL A 424 -15.70 32.30 -6.79
N VAL A 425 -16.63 31.58 -6.16
CA VAL A 425 -17.45 30.57 -6.83
C VAL A 425 -18.85 31.18 -6.98
N ASP A 426 -19.22 31.51 -8.21
CA ASP A 426 -20.47 32.23 -8.51
C ASP A 426 -21.41 31.44 -9.43
N ARG A 427 -22.33 32.15 -10.09
CA ARG A 427 -23.38 31.56 -10.91
C ARG A 427 -22.83 30.76 -12.09
N GLU A 428 -21.63 31.10 -12.58
CA GLU A 428 -21.01 30.41 -13.72
C GLU A 428 -20.74 28.93 -13.40
N PHE A 429 -20.41 28.60 -12.14
CA PHE A 429 -20.19 27.23 -11.71
C PHE A 429 -21.43 26.34 -11.86
N TYR A 430 -22.62 26.90 -11.67
CA TYR A 430 -23.90 26.18 -11.79
C TYR A 430 -24.47 26.21 -13.21
N GLY A 431 -24.15 27.27 -13.95
CA GLY A 431 -24.52 27.49 -15.34
C GLY A 431 -25.49 28.63 -15.58
N GLU A 432 -25.18 29.46 -16.59
CA GLU A 432 -26.04 30.58 -17.00
C GLU A 432 -27.26 30.08 -17.78
N GLY A 433 -28.48 30.44 -17.33
CA GLY A 433 -29.71 30.26 -18.12
C GLY A 433 -30.81 29.37 -17.54
N MET A 434 -30.70 28.85 -16.31
CA MET A 434 -31.76 28.02 -15.74
C MET A 434 -32.86 28.85 -15.06
N SER A 435 -34.01 28.95 -15.71
CA SER A 435 -35.24 29.48 -15.09
C SER A 435 -36.02 28.40 -14.32
N ASN A 436 -35.83 27.09 -14.61
CA ASN A 436 -36.75 26.02 -14.16
C ASN A 436 -36.11 24.68 -13.71
N SER A 437 -34.78 24.50 -13.67
CA SER A 437 -34.13 23.25 -13.20
C SER A 437 -33.01 23.50 -12.19
N ASN A 438 -32.93 22.66 -11.16
CA ASN A 438 -31.87 22.74 -10.15
C ASN A 438 -30.54 22.26 -10.77
N PRO A 439 -29.42 22.96 -10.53
CA PRO A 439 -28.10 22.45 -10.90
C PRO A 439 -27.77 21.18 -10.09
N PHE A 440 -26.75 20.44 -10.55
CA PHE A 440 -26.27 19.19 -9.94
C PHE A 440 -27.39 18.20 -9.53
N PRO A 441 -28.27 17.80 -10.45
CA PRO A 441 -29.47 17.03 -10.13
C PRO A 441 -29.22 15.60 -9.67
N ALA A 442 -27.98 15.08 -9.74
CA ALA A 442 -27.62 13.73 -9.29
C ALA A 442 -26.45 13.69 -8.30
N LEU A 443 -25.93 14.85 -7.86
CA LEU A 443 -24.69 14.91 -7.08
C LEU A 443 -24.88 14.31 -5.69
N GLU A 444 -24.14 13.24 -5.40
CA GLU A 444 -24.19 12.50 -4.14
C GLU A 444 -22.99 12.87 -3.24
N THR A 445 -21.82 13.13 -3.82
CA THR A 445 -20.59 13.48 -3.10
C THR A 445 -19.94 14.72 -3.68
N LEU A 446 -19.71 15.72 -2.82
CA LEU A 446 -18.95 16.92 -3.14
C LEU A 446 -17.76 17.02 -2.19
N HIS A 447 -16.56 17.00 -2.74
CA HIS A 447 -15.32 17.19 -1.98
C HIS A 447 -14.52 18.37 -2.55
N ILE A 448 -14.28 19.38 -1.74
CA ILE A 448 -13.50 20.57 -2.08
C ILE A 448 -12.37 20.71 -1.07
N GLU A 449 -11.12 20.85 -1.53
CA GLU A 449 -9.94 20.92 -0.68
C GLU A 449 -8.94 21.97 -1.21
N ASP A 450 -8.20 22.62 -0.31
CA ASP A 450 -7.04 23.48 -0.65
C ASP A 450 -7.35 24.64 -1.64
N MET A 451 -8.40 25.42 -1.36
CA MET A 451 -8.80 26.59 -2.18
C MET A 451 -8.26 27.92 -1.60
N TYR A 452 -6.94 28.13 -1.64
CA TYR A 452 -6.22 29.11 -0.81
C TYR A 452 -6.64 30.60 -0.89
N GLU A 453 -7.17 31.11 -2.00
CA GLU A 453 -7.65 32.50 -2.13
C GLU A 453 -9.19 32.62 -2.14
N TRP A 454 -9.93 31.57 -1.78
CA TRP A 454 -11.39 31.55 -1.84
C TRP A 454 -12.07 32.47 -0.80
N GLU A 455 -12.65 33.58 -1.27
CA GLU A 455 -13.26 34.61 -0.42
C GLU A 455 -14.79 34.52 -0.33
N GLU A 456 -15.46 34.11 -1.43
CA GLU A 456 -16.93 34.13 -1.54
C GLU A 456 -17.48 32.92 -2.31
N TRP A 457 -18.58 32.34 -1.80
CA TRP A 457 -19.36 31.35 -2.53
C TRP A 457 -20.82 31.81 -2.63
N LYS A 458 -21.23 32.19 -3.84
CA LYS A 458 -22.60 32.65 -4.12
C LYS A 458 -23.48 31.44 -4.37
N ILE A 459 -24.40 31.16 -3.44
CA ILE A 459 -25.32 30.03 -3.44
C ILE A 459 -26.75 30.57 -3.39
N CYS A 460 -27.66 29.98 -4.16
CA CYS A 460 -29.07 30.34 -4.32
C CYS A 460 -30.04 29.40 -3.58
N GLY A 461 -29.57 28.27 -3.02
CA GLY A 461 -30.24 27.51 -1.95
C GLY A 461 -30.91 26.19 -2.34
N TYR A 462 -30.80 25.74 -3.58
CA TYR A 462 -31.47 24.52 -4.10
C TYR A 462 -30.58 23.67 -5.01
N GLU A 463 -29.27 23.92 -5.00
CA GLU A 463 -28.33 23.41 -6.00
C GLU A 463 -27.88 21.96 -5.82
N PHE A 464 -28.18 21.31 -4.69
CA PHE A 464 -27.67 19.97 -4.40
C PHE A 464 -28.77 19.06 -3.82
N PRO A 465 -29.78 18.66 -4.61
CA PRO A 465 -30.97 17.97 -4.11
C PRO A 465 -30.72 16.56 -3.57
N HIS A 466 -29.63 15.89 -3.96
CA HIS A 466 -29.33 14.50 -3.59
C HIS A 466 -28.00 14.34 -2.83
N LEU A 467 -27.43 15.43 -2.33
CA LEU A 467 -26.12 15.40 -1.67
C LEU A 467 -26.17 14.54 -0.40
N ARG A 468 -25.28 13.56 -0.32
CA ARG A 468 -25.15 12.63 0.80
C ARG A 468 -23.89 12.91 1.60
N GLU A 469 -22.81 13.23 0.91
CA GLU A 469 -21.50 13.48 1.49
C GLU A 469 -20.99 14.84 1.02
N LEU A 470 -20.74 15.73 1.98
CA LEU A 470 -20.06 16.99 1.74
C LEU A 470 -18.75 17.00 2.53
N SER A 471 -17.67 17.31 1.86
CA SER A 471 -16.36 17.51 2.45
C SER A 471 -15.76 18.79 1.91
N ILE A 472 -15.55 19.78 2.77
CA ILE A 472 -14.91 21.04 2.41
C ILE A 472 -13.78 21.25 3.41
N VAL A 473 -12.52 21.15 2.98
CA VAL A 473 -11.35 21.12 3.88
C VAL A 473 -10.29 22.11 3.41
N SER A 474 -9.44 22.58 4.32
CA SER A 474 -8.28 23.45 4.02
C SER A 474 -8.61 24.76 3.27
N LEU A 475 -9.64 25.47 3.73
CA LEU A 475 -10.05 26.76 3.16
C LEU A 475 -9.50 27.99 3.90
N PRO A 476 -9.24 29.11 3.19
CA PRO A 476 -9.02 30.43 3.80
C PRO A 476 -10.31 30.96 4.45
N VAL A 477 -10.23 32.10 5.16
CA VAL A 477 -11.40 32.73 5.79
C VAL A 477 -12.41 33.18 4.76
N ILE A 478 -13.45 32.37 4.53
CA ILE A 478 -14.56 32.77 3.67
C ILE A 478 -15.34 33.88 4.40
N SER A 479 -15.48 35.03 3.74
CA SER A 479 -16.16 36.20 4.31
C SER A 479 -17.69 36.08 4.24
N ARG A 480 -18.19 35.33 3.25
CA ARG A 480 -19.63 35.14 2.99
C ARG A 480 -19.89 33.74 2.42
N LEU A 481 -20.25 32.82 3.30
CA LEU A 481 -20.77 31.50 2.93
C LEU A 481 -22.24 31.38 3.34
N ARG A 482 -23.10 30.99 2.40
CA ARG A 482 -24.50 30.61 2.64
C ARG A 482 -24.82 29.28 1.99
N LEU A 483 -24.42 28.19 2.62
CA LEU A 483 -24.64 26.86 2.06
C LEU A 483 -25.91 26.22 2.65
N VAL A 484 -26.80 25.81 1.75
CA VAL A 484 -28.03 25.09 2.08
C VAL A 484 -27.89 23.64 1.64
N ILE A 485 -28.00 22.72 2.59
CA ILE A 485 -27.80 21.29 2.36
C ILE A 485 -29.00 20.53 2.90
N ASN A 486 -29.59 19.65 2.08
CA ASN A 486 -30.78 18.90 2.49
C ASN A 486 -30.45 17.42 2.48
N GLY A 487 -30.60 16.73 3.62
CA GLY A 487 -30.49 15.27 3.68
C GLY A 487 -29.08 14.65 3.68
N CYS A 488 -28.01 15.44 3.87
CA CYS A 488 -26.64 14.93 3.98
C CYS A 488 -26.45 13.99 5.18
N ARG A 489 -25.77 12.87 4.94
CA ARG A 489 -25.40 11.86 5.97
C ARG A 489 -24.01 12.08 6.55
N LYS A 490 -23.13 12.69 5.77
CA LYS A 490 -21.75 13.01 6.16
C LYS A 490 -21.47 14.46 5.76
N VAL A 491 -21.04 15.27 6.72
CA VAL A 491 -20.61 16.64 6.51
C VAL A 491 -19.28 16.82 7.22
N GLU A 492 -18.26 17.17 6.46
CA GLU A 492 -16.90 17.41 6.91
C GLU A 492 -16.54 18.83 6.48
N LEU A 493 -16.27 19.71 7.44
CA LEU A 493 -15.96 21.11 7.22
C LEU A 493 -14.67 21.43 8.00
N GLY A 494 -13.57 21.67 7.30
CA GLY A 494 -12.28 22.08 7.83
C GLY A 494 -11.79 23.37 7.16
N GLY A 495 -11.26 24.31 7.95
CA GLY A 495 -10.74 25.60 7.43
C GLY A 495 -11.42 26.84 8.03
N GLY A 496 -10.98 28.03 7.59
CA GLY A 496 -11.40 29.32 8.15
C GLY A 496 -12.82 29.71 7.75
N PHE A 497 -13.78 29.64 8.68
CA PHE A 497 -15.09 30.28 8.50
C PHE A 497 -15.15 31.55 9.36
N SER A 498 -15.56 32.68 8.77
CA SER A 498 -15.80 33.92 9.52
C SER A 498 -17.10 33.84 10.33
N SER A 499 -17.21 34.62 11.40
CA SER A 499 -18.45 34.79 12.19
C SER A 499 -19.67 35.30 11.39
N ALA A 500 -19.47 35.78 10.17
CA ALA A 500 -20.53 36.24 9.25
C ALA A 500 -21.09 35.12 8.36
N ASN A 501 -20.54 33.92 8.41
CA ASN A 501 -20.98 32.77 7.62
C ASN A 501 -22.23 32.13 8.24
N ILE A 502 -23.24 31.87 7.41
CA ILE A 502 -24.52 31.27 7.83
C ILE A 502 -24.67 29.96 7.07
N LEU A 503 -24.42 28.82 7.72
CA LEU A 503 -24.76 27.51 7.17
C LEU A 503 -26.22 27.19 7.47
N ASN A 504 -27.04 26.97 6.44
CA ASN A 504 -28.49 26.79 6.58
C ASN A 504 -28.95 25.46 5.97
N VAL A 505 -28.74 24.35 6.66
CA VAL A 505 -29.15 22.99 6.22
C VAL A 505 -30.69 22.86 6.26
N THR A 506 -31.42 23.06 5.17
CA THR A 506 -32.89 23.12 5.17
C THR A 506 -33.59 21.78 4.86
N GLY A 507 -33.59 20.88 5.84
CA GLY A 507 -34.83 20.15 6.18
C GLY A 507 -35.80 21.10 6.90
N PRO A 508 -36.92 20.67 7.52
CA PRO A 508 -37.80 21.59 8.25
C PRO A 508 -37.13 22.03 9.56
N PHE A 509 -36.10 22.88 9.47
CA PHE A 509 -35.31 23.35 10.60
C PHE A 509 -34.81 24.76 10.29
N LEU A 510 -35.37 25.71 11.02
CA LEU A 510 -34.85 27.07 11.19
C LEU A 510 -34.15 27.03 12.55
N PHE A 511 -32.81 27.06 12.58
CA PHE A 511 -32.07 26.77 13.82
C PHE A 511 -32.48 27.65 15.00
N ARG A 512 -33.23 27.05 15.92
CA ARG A 512 -33.14 27.33 17.36
C ARG A 512 -32.06 26.41 17.95
N PRO A 513 -31.32 26.84 19.00
CA PRO A 513 -30.27 26.04 19.64
C PRO A 513 -30.71 24.62 20.03
N GLU A 514 -32.00 24.40 20.30
CA GLU A 514 -32.54 23.07 20.64
C GLU A 514 -32.57 22.09 19.45
N GLU A 515 -32.56 22.56 18.19
CA GLU A 515 -32.72 21.72 16.98
C GLU A 515 -31.38 21.27 16.37
N LEU A 516 -30.30 22.08 16.50
CA LEU A 516 -28.91 21.66 16.21
C LEU A 516 -28.55 20.38 16.98
N MET A 517 -29.04 20.31 18.22
CA MET A 517 -28.84 19.19 19.14
C MET A 517 -29.61 17.93 18.74
N GLN A 518 -30.71 18.07 17.99
CA GLN A 518 -31.45 16.93 17.43
C GLN A 518 -30.74 16.33 16.20
N GLY A 519 -30.03 17.16 15.42
CA GLY A 519 -29.23 16.74 14.26
C GLY A 519 -27.95 15.96 14.62
N LEU A 520 -27.29 16.33 15.73
CA LEU A 520 -26.12 15.62 16.26
C LEU A 520 -26.41 14.15 16.62
N ARG A 521 -27.68 13.79 16.85
CA ARG A 521 -28.09 12.42 17.19
C ARG A 521 -27.79 11.40 16.10
N LYS A 522 -27.73 11.80 14.82
CA LYS A 522 -27.52 10.90 13.66
C LYS A 522 -26.07 10.86 13.15
N LEU A 523 -25.18 11.71 13.66
CA LEU A 523 -23.79 11.78 13.20
C LEU A 523 -22.97 10.64 13.79
N LYS A 524 -22.12 10.02 12.96
CA LYS A 524 -21.16 8.99 13.39
C LYS A 524 -19.75 9.55 13.61
N THR A 525 -19.40 10.63 12.93
CA THR A 525 -18.09 11.29 13.02
C THR A 525 -18.30 12.79 13.16
N LEU A 526 -17.53 13.43 14.05
CA LEU A 526 -17.52 14.87 14.26
C LEU A 526 -16.07 15.36 14.30
N THR A 527 -15.74 16.38 13.51
CA THR A 527 -14.42 17.02 13.48
C THR A 527 -14.54 18.49 13.90
N ILE A 528 -13.65 18.95 14.78
CA ILE A 528 -13.67 20.28 15.40
C ILE A 528 -12.29 20.93 15.24
N GLY A 529 -12.22 22.06 14.52
CA GLY A 529 -11.01 22.91 14.42
C GLY A 529 -10.44 23.04 12.99
N SER A 530 -9.22 23.58 12.86
CA SER A 530 -8.57 23.89 11.58
C SER A 530 -7.50 22.86 11.20
N ASP A 531 -7.41 22.48 9.93
CA ASP A 531 -6.68 21.26 9.54
C ASP A 531 -5.31 21.45 8.85
N VAL A 532 -4.58 22.57 9.03
CA VAL A 532 -3.21 22.66 8.46
C VAL A 532 -2.23 23.51 9.28
N TYR A 533 -1.06 22.94 9.59
CA TYR A 533 0.17 23.65 9.93
C TYR A 533 0.74 24.31 8.66
N ILE A 534 0.40 25.57 8.39
CA ILE A 534 0.98 26.39 7.30
C ILE A 534 2.05 27.32 7.90
N PRO A 535 3.36 27.15 7.61
CA PRO A 535 4.44 27.96 8.19
C PRO A 535 4.47 29.44 7.76
N ARG A 536 3.43 29.95 7.09
CA ARG A 536 3.42 31.27 6.42
C ARG A 536 2.40 32.28 6.92
N PHE A 537 1.48 31.90 7.79
CA PHE A 537 0.53 32.84 8.37
C PHE A 537 0.68 32.86 9.89
N ASN A 538 1.63 33.66 10.35
CA ASN A 538 1.47 34.27 11.66
C ASN A 538 0.18 35.10 11.60
N HIS A 539 -0.69 34.96 12.60
CA HIS A 539 -1.91 35.74 12.83
C HIS A 539 -3.20 35.21 12.19
N LEU A 540 -3.76 34.09 12.67
CA LEU A 540 -5.21 33.88 12.60
C LEU A 540 -5.72 33.22 13.89
N HIS A 541 -6.30 34.06 14.76
CA HIS A 541 -6.85 33.67 16.05
C HIS A 541 -8.16 32.87 15.87
N TRP A 542 -8.16 31.59 16.24
CA TRP A 542 -9.40 30.87 16.53
C TRP A 542 -9.94 31.28 17.92
N LYS A 543 -11.17 31.81 17.99
CA LYS A 543 -11.93 31.98 19.26
C LYS A 543 -12.88 30.77 19.45
N LEU A 544 -12.36 29.62 19.90
CA LEU A 544 -13.10 28.74 20.82
C LEU A 544 -12.58 29.12 22.20
N GLY A 545 -13.37 29.81 23.01
CA GLY A 545 -12.94 30.05 24.39
C GLY A 545 -13.69 31.15 25.12
N GLU A 546 -14.28 32.13 24.42
CA GLU A 546 -14.99 33.21 25.10
C GLU A 546 -16.51 33.01 25.20
N GLY A 547 -17.09 31.95 24.61
CA GLY A 547 -18.55 31.72 24.60
C GLY A 547 -19.04 30.32 25.04
N ILE A 548 -18.15 29.41 25.46
CA ILE A 548 -18.56 28.06 25.89
C ILE A 548 -18.87 28.01 27.40
N ALA A 549 -18.30 28.88 28.22
CA ALA A 549 -18.66 28.95 29.64
C ALA A 549 -20.17 29.24 29.85
N GLU A 550 -20.83 29.91 28.89
CA GLU A 550 -22.28 30.15 28.92
C GLU A 550 -23.11 29.03 28.24
N ASN A 551 -22.49 28.05 27.58
CA ASN A 551 -23.16 26.98 26.82
C ASN A 551 -22.78 25.54 27.26
N GLU A 552 -22.03 25.37 28.36
CA GLU A 552 -21.70 24.04 28.92
C GLU A 552 -22.95 23.22 29.24
N GLU A 553 -23.99 23.88 29.76
CA GLU A 553 -25.26 23.23 30.11
C GLU A 553 -26.06 22.78 28.86
N LEU A 554 -25.90 23.51 27.74
CA LEU A 554 -26.56 23.22 26.47
C LEU A 554 -25.85 22.06 25.75
N LEU A 555 -24.52 22.07 25.68
CA LEU A 555 -23.72 20.96 25.12
C LEU A 555 -23.91 19.65 25.89
N GLN A 556 -23.96 19.69 27.23
CA GLN A 556 -24.29 18.53 28.06
C GLN A 556 -25.69 17.97 27.74
N LYS A 557 -26.70 18.83 27.54
CA LYS A 557 -28.08 18.40 27.27
C LYS A 557 -28.30 17.79 25.88
N GLY A 558 -27.57 18.20 24.84
CA GLY A 558 -27.80 17.71 23.47
C GLY A 558 -26.91 16.56 23.00
N VAL A 559 -25.76 16.35 23.64
CA VAL A 559 -24.79 15.30 23.23
C VAL A 559 -25.09 13.94 23.88
N ALA A 560 -25.85 13.92 25.00
CA ALA A 560 -26.14 12.72 25.78
C ALA A 560 -26.86 11.60 25.01
N ASP A 561 -27.54 11.93 23.90
CA ASP A 561 -28.27 11.00 23.02
C ASP A 561 -27.59 10.78 21.64
N SER A 562 -26.30 11.12 21.49
CA SER A 562 -25.60 11.03 20.20
C SER A 562 -25.01 9.64 19.89
N GLU A 563 -25.09 9.21 18.61
CA GLU A 563 -24.45 7.99 18.08
C GLU A 563 -22.99 8.20 17.61
N ILE A 564 -22.37 9.32 17.97
CA ILE A 564 -21.03 9.69 17.50
C ILE A 564 -20.00 8.67 18.00
N ARG A 565 -19.31 8.03 17.04
CA ARG A 565 -18.28 7.01 17.27
C ARG A 565 -16.87 7.57 17.11
N ILE A 566 -16.69 8.62 16.31
CA ILE A 566 -15.38 9.22 16.03
C ILE A 566 -15.45 10.71 16.32
N LEU A 567 -14.55 11.21 17.16
CA LEU A 567 -14.39 12.63 17.46
C LEU A 567 -12.97 13.05 17.11
N GLN A 568 -12.80 14.13 16.36
CA GLN A 568 -11.49 14.63 15.94
C GLN A 568 -11.33 16.11 16.28
N PHE A 569 -10.20 16.49 16.87
CA PHE A 569 -9.80 17.87 17.09
C PHE A 569 -8.58 18.17 16.21
N HIS A 570 -8.61 19.22 15.40
CA HIS A 570 -7.47 19.63 14.57
C HIS A 570 -7.17 21.12 14.79
N GLY A 571 -5.91 21.50 15.00
CA GLY A 571 -5.47 22.92 15.03
C GLY A 571 -6.14 23.82 16.08
N CYS A 572 -6.60 23.28 17.21
CA CYS A 572 -7.27 24.07 18.24
C CYS A 572 -6.25 24.89 19.07
N GLU A 573 -5.84 26.05 18.57
CA GLU A 573 -4.74 26.87 19.14
C GLU A 573 -4.95 27.36 20.58
N ARG A 574 -6.19 27.45 21.06
CA ARG A 574 -6.53 27.87 22.44
C ARG A 574 -6.94 26.73 23.37
N LEU A 575 -6.97 25.49 22.88
CA LEU A 575 -7.41 24.35 23.67
C LEU A 575 -6.31 23.98 24.68
N GLU A 576 -6.43 24.48 25.90
CA GLU A 576 -5.47 24.18 26.98
C GLU A 576 -5.80 22.88 27.72
N ARG A 577 -7.09 22.56 27.82
CA ARG A 577 -7.63 21.36 28.47
C ARG A 577 -8.87 20.89 27.72
N LEU A 578 -9.02 19.57 27.58
CA LEU A 578 -10.29 19.00 27.16
C LEU A 578 -11.31 19.12 28.30
N LEU A 579 -12.48 19.68 27.99
CA LEU A 579 -13.54 19.98 28.95
C LEU A 579 -14.23 18.70 29.47
N PRO A 580 -14.85 18.74 30.66
CA PRO A 580 -15.47 17.56 31.28
C PRO A 580 -16.55 16.88 30.44
N TRP A 581 -17.27 17.58 29.55
CA TRP A 581 -18.44 17.06 28.81
C TRP A 581 -18.17 15.89 27.86
N LEU A 582 -16.90 15.52 27.60
CA LEU A 582 -16.55 14.32 26.84
C LEU A 582 -17.25 13.05 27.35
N HIS A 583 -17.53 12.94 28.66
CA HIS A 583 -18.28 11.81 29.24
C HIS A 583 -19.69 11.64 28.66
N SER A 584 -20.25 12.66 28.00
CA SER A 584 -21.59 12.61 27.40
C SER A 584 -21.65 11.76 26.12
N PHE A 585 -20.51 11.46 25.47
CA PHE A 585 -20.47 10.64 24.25
C PHE A 585 -20.42 9.13 24.54
N LYS A 586 -21.56 8.54 24.93
CA LYS A 586 -21.66 7.11 25.27
C LYS A 586 -21.28 6.15 24.13
N SER A 587 -21.39 6.60 22.88
CA SER A 587 -21.09 5.81 21.67
C SER A 587 -19.66 5.97 21.14
N LEU A 588 -18.84 6.81 21.77
CA LEU A 588 -17.50 7.13 21.25
C LEU A 588 -16.60 5.89 21.24
N ARG A 589 -15.83 5.73 20.16
CA ARG A 589 -14.88 4.62 19.92
C ARG A 589 -13.50 5.13 19.53
N LYS A 590 -13.40 6.26 18.82
CA LYS A 590 -12.14 6.86 18.41
C LYS A 590 -12.09 8.35 18.73
N LEU A 591 -10.97 8.79 19.30
CA LEU A 591 -10.67 10.20 19.57
C LEU A 591 -9.33 10.54 18.89
N SER A 592 -9.33 11.55 18.03
CA SER A 592 -8.13 12.08 17.38
C SER A 592 -7.90 13.52 17.83
N ILE A 593 -6.68 13.89 18.17
CA ILE A 593 -6.31 15.25 18.55
C ILE A 593 -5.02 15.61 17.83
N GLU A 594 -5.06 16.59 16.95
CA GLU A 594 -3.95 16.95 16.09
C GLU A 594 -3.73 18.47 16.12
N GLY A 595 -2.48 18.92 16.16
CA GLY A 595 -2.12 20.34 16.06
C GLY A 595 -2.67 21.23 17.19
N CYS A 596 -3.04 20.65 18.35
CA CYS A 596 -3.55 21.40 19.50
C CYS A 596 -2.38 21.90 20.37
N PHE A 597 -1.68 22.95 19.92
CA PHE A 597 -0.38 23.35 20.47
C PHE A 597 -0.37 23.77 21.93
N ARG A 598 -1.48 24.27 22.47
CA ARG A 598 -1.60 24.69 23.87
C ARG A 598 -2.14 23.61 24.81
N LEU A 599 -2.46 22.42 24.31
CA LEU A 599 -3.03 21.36 25.13
C LEU A 599 -1.98 20.87 26.13
N ILE A 600 -2.20 21.11 27.43
CA ILE A 600 -1.23 20.79 28.49
C ILE A 600 -1.44 19.37 29.03
N SER A 601 -2.71 18.98 29.20
CA SER A 601 -3.10 17.69 29.74
C SER A 601 -4.47 17.27 29.25
N LEU A 602 -4.69 15.96 29.19
CA LEU A 602 -6.03 15.39 29.05
C LEU A 602 -6.69 15.27 30.43
N PRO A 603 -8.04 15.15 30.52
CA PRO A 603 -8.77 15.01 31.78
C PRO A 603 -8.35 13.79 32.60
N ASP A 604 -8.55 13.84 33.93
CA ASP A 604 -8.18 12.76 34.85
C ASP A 604 -8.89 11.44 34.48
N GLY A 605 -8.22 10.29 34.64
CA GLY A 605 -8.66 8.96 34.18
C GLY A 605 -10.06 8.53 34.62
N VAL A 606 -10.61 9.15 35.67
CA VAL A 606 -11.98 8.96 36.14
C VAL A 606 -13.02 9.45 35.11
N ILE A 607 -12.72 10.49 34.31
CA ILE A 607 -13.61 11.02 33.24
C ILE A 607 -13.63 10.09 32.01
N TYR A 608 -12.58 9.28 31.82
CA TYR A 608 -12.50 8.31 30.73
C TYR A 608 -13.09 6.94 31.05
N SER A 609 -13.28 6.62 32.33
CA SER A 609 -13.82 5.33 32.77
C SER A 609 -15.26 5.05 32.30
N SER A 610 -16.00 6.10 31.88
CA SER A 610 -17.35 6.00 31.31
C SER A 610 -17.38 5.95 29.78
N LEU A 611 -16.23 6.10 29.10
CA LEU A 611 -16.13 6.12 27.64
C LEU A 611 -15.67 4.75 27.13
N CYS A 612 -16.44 4.14 26.23
CA CYS A 612 -16.05 2.90 25.53
C CYS A 612 -15.02 3.16 24.42
N LEU A 613 -14.05 4.04 24.66
CA LEU A 613 -13.04 4.46 23.70
C LEU A 613 -12.10 3.28 23.40
N GLU A 614 -11.94 2.94 22.12
CA GLU A 614 -11.07 1.86 21.64
C GLU A 614 -9.75 2.39 21.05
N GLU A 615 -9.74 3.61 20.51
CA GLU A 615 -8.58 4.23 19.86
C GLU A 615 -8.41 5.70 20.26
N LEU A 616 -7.18 6.07 20.64
CA LEU A 616 -6.77 7.44 20.93
C LEU A 616 -5.53 7.78 20.09
N THR A 617 -5.65 8.82 19.28
CA THR A 617 -4.56 9.37 18.46
C THR A 617 -4.28 10.81 18.89
N ILE A 618 -3.02 11.13 19.16
CA ILE A 618 -2.57 12.48 19.50
C ILE A 618 -1.38 12.81 18.62
N ASP A 619 -1.44 13.91 17.87
CA ASP A 619 -0.37 14.34 16.97
C ASP A 619 -0.10 15.84 17.10
N TYR A 620 1.16 16.27 16.92
CA TYR A 620 1.59 17.68 16.95
C TYR A 620 1.07 18.51 18.15
N CYS A 621 0.88 17.91 19.32
CA CYS A 621 0.44 18.59 20.54
C CYS A 621 1.66 19.00 21.39
N HIS A 622 2.33 20.09 21.01
CA HIS A 622 3.64 20.45 21.56
C HIS A 622 3.67 20.74 23.06
N SER A 623 2.63 21.34 23.66
CA SER A 623 2.59 21.65 25.11
C SER A 623 2.15 20.48 26.01
N LEU A 624 1.84 19.31 25.42
CA LEU A 624 1.30 18.19 26.18
C LEU A 624 2.38 17.57 27.07
N ILE A 625 2.20 17.61 28.39
CA ILE A 625 3.20 17.13 29.36
C ILE A 625 2.96 15.66 29.75
N SER A 626 1.69 15.26 29.87
CA SER A 626 1.25 13.89 30.20
C SER A 626 -0.15 13.59 29.65
N ILE A 627 -0.49 12.30 29.53
CA ILE A 627 -1.77 11.82 28.96
C ILE A 627 -2.84 11.65 30.04
N GLY A 628 -2.46 11.50 31.31
CA GLY A 628 -3.45 11.39 32.38
C GLY A 628 -2.81 11.09 33.74
N ARG A 629 -3.59 11.32 34.81
CA ARG A 629 -3.22 10.92 36.17
C ARG A 629 -3.56 9.44 36.40
N HIS A 630 -2.58 8.69 36.89
CA HIS A 630 -2.69 7.31 37.40
C HIS A 630 -3.03 6.17 36.41
N GLN A 631 -4.00 6.31 35.48
CA GLN A 631 -4.42 5.18 34.61
C GLN A 631 -5.00 5.61 33.24
N LEU A 632 -4.81 4.77 32.22
CA LEU A 632 -5.44 4.87 30.89
C LEU A 632 -6.88 4.30 30.87
N PRO A 633 -7.74 4.71 29.92
CA PRO A 633 -9.09 4.13 29.78
C PRO A 633 -9.05 2.61 29.60
N SER A 634 -9.84 1.87 30.38
CA SER A 634 -9.82 0.41 30.40
C SER A 634 -10.30 -0.24 29.09
N SER A 635 -11.14 0.43 28.30
CA SER A 635 -11.58 -0.04 26.98
C SER A 635 -10.58 0.22 25.84
N LEU A 636 -9.53 1.01 26.09
CA LEU A 636 -8.61 1.47 25.06
C LEU A 636 -7.76 0.30 24.54
N LYS A 637 -7.80 0.07 23.23
CA LYS A 637 -7.02 -0.99 22.54
C LYS A 637 -5.81 -0.42 21.80
N ARG A 638 -5.90 0.80 21.28
CA ARG A 638 -4.83 1.45 20.50
C ARG A 638 -4.56 2.86 21.00
N LEU A 639 -3.29 3.16 21.25
CA LEU A 639 -2.80 4.49 21.59
C LEU A 639 -1.67 4.86 20.63
N LYS A 640 -1.86 5.94 19.86
CA LYS A 640 -0.85 6.51 18.98
C LYS A 640 -0.54 7.95 19.39
N ILE A 641 0.74 8.26 19.58
CA ILE A 641 1.21 9.59 19.94
C ILE A 641 2.33 9.97 18.99
N SER A 642 2.22 11.12 18.34
CA SER A 642 3.18 11.56 17.36
C SER A 642 3.54 13.04 17.60
N HIS A 643 4.81 13.39 17.42
CA HIS A 643 5.32 14.76 17.39
C HIS A 643 4.96 15.66 18.60
N CYS A 644 4.75 15.08 19.79
CA CYS A 644 4.49 15.79 21.04
C CYS A 644 5.81 16.10 21.77
N THR A 645 6.30 17.33 21.64
CA THR A 645 7.69 17.68 21.99
C THR A 645 7.95 17.87 23.49
N GLU A 646 6.97 18.33 24.27
CA GLU A 646 7.11 18.51 25.74
C GLU A 646 6.60 17.30 26.56
N LEU A 647 6.20 16.22 25.90
CA LEU A 647 5.70 15.02 26.58
C LEU A 647 6.83 14.36 27.35
N GLN A 648 6.78 14.42 28.69
CA GLN A 648 7.85 13.91 29.55
C GLN A 648 7.60 12.47 30.03
N ARG A 649 6.33 12.12 30.26
CA ARG A 649 5.87 10.84 30.80
C ARG A 649 4.50 10.47 30.21
N LEU A 650 4.20 9.18 30.13
CA LEU A 650 2.88 8.70 29.67
C LEU A 650 1.78 8.98 30.72
N LEU A 651 2.06 8.65 31.99
CA LEU A 651 1.17 8.83 33.13
C LEU A 651 1.87 9.61 34.25
N ASP A 652 1.15 10.50 34.92
CA ASP A 652 1.65 11.23 36.09
C ASP A 652 1.44 10.40 37.36
N VAL A 653 2.54 10.09 38.06
CA VAL A 653 2.55 9.42 39.37
C VAL A 653 2.90 10.51 40.38
N GLY A 654 1.89 11.19 40.91
CA GLY A 654 2.09 12.38 41.74
C GLY A 654 2.97 12.14 42.98
N GLU A 655 3.77 13.15 43.36
CA GLU A 655 4.65 13.19 44.55
C GLU A 655 3.88 13.31 45.89
N ALA A 656 2.75 12.61 46.05
CA ALA A 656 1.91 12.70 47.23
C ALA A 656 1.99 11.46 48.14
N TYR A 657 3.18 10.87 48.33
CA TYR A 657 3.43 9.87 49.40
C TYR A 657 4.84 10.01 49.97
N SER A 658 5.21 11.22 50.37
CA SER A 658 6.39 11.48 51.21
C SER A 658 5.98 12.14 52.53
N SER A 659 4.95 11.61 53.20
CA SER A 659 4.60 12.03 54.58
C SER A 659 3.48 11.15 55.17
N SER A 660 3.84 9.99 55.73
CA SER A 660 3.45 9.56 57.09
C SER A 660 3.62 8.05 57.25
N ARG A 661 4.27 7.68 58.36
CA ARG A 661 4.46 6.31 58.81
C ARG A 661 3.11 5.72 59.23
N VAL A 662 2.70 4.60 58.64
CA VAL A 662 2.04 3.50 59.36
C VAL A 662 2.46 2.19 58.70
N THR A 663 2.95 1.30 59.54
CA THR A 663 3.21 -0.12 59.31
C THR A 663 1.91 -0.83 58.94
N ASP A 664 1.83 -1.41 57.74
CA ASP A 664 1.18 -2.69 57.49
C ASP A 664 1.69 -3.20 56.14
N GLU A 665 2.57 -4.20 56.21
CA GLU A 665 2.85 -5.10 55.10
C GLU A 665 1.56 -5.89 54.80
N ASP A 666 1.30 -6.17 53.52
CA ASP A 666 0.12 -6.84 52.97
C ASP A 666 -1.13 -5.97 52.73
N SER A 667 -1.12 -5.11 51.71
CA SER A 667 -2.35 -4.78 50.91
C SER A 667 -2.22 -3.75 49.78
N ILE A 668 -1.03 -3.45 49.22
CA ILE A 668 -0.95 -2.57 48.04
C ILE A 668 -0.03 -3.18 46.98
N SER A 669 -0.55 -4.16 46.26
CA SER A 669 0.05 -4.65 45.03
C SER A 669 -1.04 -4.78 43.97
N ARG A 670 -0.77 -4.24 42.76
CA ARG A 670 -1.25 -4.72 41.44
C ARG A 670 -2.42 -4.05 40.68
N ASP A 671 -2.79 -2.79 40.93
CA ASP A 671 -3.87 -2.15 40.13
C ASP A 671 -3.41 -1.28 38.93
N THR A 672 -2.16 -1.37 38.48
CA THR A 672 -1.71 -0.81 37.18
C THR A 672 -2.14 -1.66 35.96
N ASN A 673 -2.78 -2.82 36.20
CA ASN A 673 -2.99 -3.89 35.20
C ASN A 673 -4.37 -3.97 34.52
N LEU A 674 -5.24 -2.96 34.65
CA LEU A 674 -6.62 -3.01 34.11
C LEU A 674 -6.80 -2.31 32.74
N SER A 675 -5.73 -2.07 31.99
CA SER A 675 -5.85 -1.55 30.62
C SER A 675 -5.85 -2.69 29.59
N ASN A 676 -6.79 -2.66 28.64
CA ASN A 676 -6.87 -3.61 27.51
C ASN A 676 -6.00 -3.17 26.31
N LEU A 677 -4.97 -2.35 26.55
CA LEU A 677 -4.17 -1.76 25.49
C LEU A 677 -3.39 -2.85 24.75
N GLN A 678 -3.59 -2.96 23.44
CA GLN A 678 -2.94 -3.94 22.58
C GLN A 678 -1.83 -3.31 21.74
N ASN A 679 -2.00 -2.05 21.32
CA ASN A 679 -1.04 -1.37 20.46
C ASN A 679 -0.65 -0.02 21.06
N LEU A 680 0.66 0.20 21.21
CA LEU A 680 1.25 1.46 21.63
C LEU A 680 2.26 1.92 20.58
N GLU A 681 2.00 3.07 19.98
CA GLU A 681 2.88 3.72 19.00
C GLU A 681 3.24 5.12 19.47
N ILE A 682 4.53 5.40 19.59
CA ILE A 682 5.05 6.72 19.95
C ILE A 682 6.06 7.12 18.88
N ASP A 683 5.80 8.24 18.20
CA ASP A 683 6.67 8.81 17.17
C ASP A 683 7.09 10.25 17.51
N GLY A 684 8.34 10.64 17.24
CA GLY A 684 8.80 12.03 17.28
C GLY A 684 8.65 12.78 18.62
N CYS A 685 8.56 12.08 19.77
CA CYS A 685 8.38 12.68 21.10
C CYS A 685 9.73 12.89 21.81
N SER A 686 10.32 14.09 21.68
CA SER A 686 11.71 14.35 22.10
C SER A 686 11.95 14.50 23.60
N SER A 687 10.99 15.01 24.39
CA SER A 687 11.19 15.22 25.84
C SER A 687 10.88 13.98 26.69
N LEU A 688 10.45 12.89 26.07
CA LEU A 688 10.10 11.67 26.77
C LEU A 688 11.37 11.08 27.40
N THR A 689 11.31 10.80 28.71
CA THR A 689 12.46 10.28 29.47
C THR A 689 12.25 8.84 29.92
N PHE A 690 11.00 8.46 30.20
CA PHE A 690 10.63 7.16 30.75
C PHE A 690 9.15 6.85 30.45
N LEU A 691 8.83 5.60 30.09
CA LEU A 691 7.45 5.18 29.76
C LEU A 691 6.66 4.62 30.96
N GLY A 692 7.32 4.20 32.04
CA GLY A 692 6.66 3.52 33.16
C GLY A 692 6.48 2.01 32.94
N GLU A 693 5.59 1.41 33.73
CA GLU A 693 5.14 0.03 33.54
C GLU A 693 4.23 -0.08 32.31
N LEU A 694 4.56 -0.98 31.38
CA LEU A 694 3.76 -1.20 30.18
C LEU A 694 2.58 -2.16 30.46
N PRO A 695 1.39 -1.94 29.86
CA PRO A 695 0.22 -2.80 30.05
C PRO A 695 0.46 -4.27 29.71
N ALA A 696 0.02 -5.19 30.58
CA ALA A 696 0.18 -6.62 30.37
C ALA A 696 -0.44 -7.14 29.04
N SER A 697 -1.53 -6.53 28.57
CA SER A 697 -2.23 -6.90 27.33
C SER A 697 -1.55 -6.47 26.02
N LEU A 698 -0.41 -5.78 26.11
CA LEU A 698 0.25 -5.18 24.94
C LEU A 698 0.78 -6.26 23.98
N LYS A 699 0.41 -6.14 22.70
CA LYS A 699 0.84 -7.00 21.58
C LYS A 699 1.89 -6.33 20.70
N TYR A 700 1.75 -5.02 20.46
CA TYR A 700 2.62 -4.27 19.56
C TYR A 700 3.15 -3.01 20.25
N LEU A 701 4.48 -2.88 20.28
CA LEU A 701 5.19 -1.69 20.77
C LEU A 701 6.03 -1.08 19.65
N VAL A 702 5.74 0.16 19.29
CA VAL A 702 6.49 0.94 18.30
C VAL A 702 6.98 2.23 18.94
N LEU A 703 8.28 2.42 18.99
CA LEU A 703 8.94 3.64 19.44
C LEU A 703 9.81 4.17 18.29
N ASN A 704 9.49 5.35 17.80
CA ASN A 704 10.23 6.06 16.77
C ASN A 704 10.49 7.49 17.29
N CYS A 705 11.68 8.04 17.15
CA CYS A 705 11.97 9.41 17.57
C CYS A 705 12.73 10.19 16.50
N PHE A 706 12.41 9.92 15.24
CA PHE A 706 12.95 10.71 14.14
C PHE A 706 12.29 12.09 14.10
N SER A 707 13.08 13.15 14.20
CA SER A 707 12.62 14.53 14.01
C SER A 707 13.62 15.31 13.14
N PHE A 708 13.11 15.94 12.08
CA PHE A 708 13.90 16.79 11.18
C PHE A 708 14.47 18.05 11.88
N HIS A 709 13.99 18.40 13.09
CA HIS A 709 14.29 19.67 13.78
C HIS A 709 14.91 19.51 15.18
N SER A 710 14.98 18.30 15.76
CA SER A 710 15.56 18.09 17.10
C SER A 710 16.05 16.66 17.32
N ILE A 711 17.32 16.48 17.66
CA ILE A 711 18.01 15.17 17.83
C ILE A 711 18.00 14.73 19.32
N ASN A 712 17.14 15.31 20.16
CA ASN A 712 17.28 15.26 21.62
C ASN A 712 16.28 14.33 22.32
N ALA A 713 15.94 13.17 21.76
CA ALA A 713 15.13 12.17 22.49
C ALA A 713 15.91 11.61 23.70
N LYS A 714 15.53 11.98 24.93
CA LYS A 714 16.28 11.67 26.17
C LYS A 714 15.98 10.29 26.79
N ILE A 715 15.28 9.40 26.10
CA ILE A 715 14.93 8.08 26.63
C ILE A 715 16.20 7.26 26.88
N GLU A 716 16.60 7.11 28.14
CA GLU A 716 17.74 6.27 28.52
C GLU A 716 17.35 4.80 28.69
N SER A 717 16.08 4.55 29.07
CA SER A 717 15.48 3.23 29.26
C SER A 717 13.99 3.25 28.92
N ILE A 718 13.51 2.19 28.25
CA ILE A 718 12.10 2.02 27.83
C ILE A 718 11.23 1.61 29.02
N ALA A 719 11.67 0.61 29.80
CA ALA A 719 11.00 0.09 30.99
C ALA A 719 12.04 -0.59 31.88
N GLU A 720 11.77 -0.72 33.18
CA GLU A 720 12.68 -1.44 34.09
C GLU A 720 12.67 -2.95 33.85
N ARG A 721 11.49 -3.54 33.60
CA ARG A 721 11.26 -4.98 33.36
C ARG A 721 10.07 -5.23 32.45
N PHE A 722 10.05 -6.38 31.79
CA PHE A 722 8.94 -6.87 30.96
C PHE A 722 8.08 -7.97 31.62
N ASP A 723 8.21 -8.18 32.92
CA ASP A 723 7.70 -9.36 33.66
C ASP A 723 6.21 -9.68 33.40
N ASN A 724 5.39 -8.70 33.05
CA ASN A 724 3.93 -8.85 32.85
C ASN A 724 3.47 -8.81 31.38
N ASN A 725 4.34 -8.55 30.39
CA ASN A 725 3.94 -8.31 28.99
C ASN A 725 3.93 -9.60 28.13
N THR A 726 3.44 -10.71 28.66
CA THR A 726 3.53 -12.04 28.02
C THR A 726 2.81 -12.16 26.67
N PHE A 727 1.94 -11.20 26.31
CA PHE A 727 1.23 -11.15 25.03
C PHE A 727 1.97 -10.40 23.92
N LEU A 728 3.16 -9.85 24.18
CA LEU A 728 3.88 -9.02 23.22
C LEU A 728 4.37 -9.85 22.02
N GLU A 729 3.92 -9.46 20.83
CA GLU A 729 4.20 -10.13 19.55
C GLU A 729 5.29 -9.40 18.74
N SER A 730 5.40 -8.08 18.87
CA SER A 730 6.40 -7.28 18.14
C SER A 730 6.88 -6.05 18.89
N ILE A 731 8.20 -5.82 18.83
CA ILE A 731 8.88 -4.62 19.30
C ILE A 731 9.61 -3.96 18.13
N LYS A 732 9.35 -2.67 17.90
CA LYS A 732 10.08 -1.84 16.94
C LYS A 732 10.60 -0.58 17.62
N ILE A 733 11.91 -0.38 17.61
CA ILE A 733 12.59 0.77 18.20
C ILE A 733 13.44 1.44 17.12
N ARG A 734 13.26 2.73 16.88
CA ARG A 734 13.99 3.48 15.86
C ARG A 734 14.39 4.87 16.35
N TYR A 735 15.60 5.31 16.01
CA TYR A 735 16.09 6.67 16.24
C TYR A 735 16.04 7.10 17.73
N LEU A 736 16.51 6.23 18.64
CA LEU A 736 16.68 6.54 20.06
C LEU A 736 18.18 6.69 20.42
N PRO A 737 18.79 7.87 20.20
CA PRO A 737 20.24 8.05 20.33
C PRO A 737 20.76 7.96 21.78
N TYR A 738 19.90 8.06 22.80
CA TYR A 738 20.29 7.98 24.22
C TYR A 738 19.98 6.66 24.91
N LEU A 739 19.32 5.71 24.24
CA LEU A 739 18.93 4.43 24.81
C LEU A 739 20.19 3.63 25.19
N LYS A 740 20.35 3.30 26.48
CA LYS A 740 21.57 2.61 26.98
C LYS A 740 21.43 1.09 26.97
N SER A 741 20.23 0.59 27.25
CA SER A 741 19.93 -0.84 27.39
C SER A 741 18.46 -1.13 27.07
N LEU A 742 18.17 -2.35 26.62
CA LEU A 742 16.81 -2.87 26.54
C LEU A 742 16.33 -3.32 27.95
N PRO A 743 15.01 -3.40 28.18
CA PRO A 743 14.46 -3.82 29.48
C PRO A 743 14.90 -5.24 29.88
N LYS A 744 15.05 -5.45 31.19
CA LYS A 744 15.38 -6.77 31.74
C LYS A 744 14.24 -7.77 31.53
N ASN A 745 14.58 -9.06 31.58
CA ASN A 745 13.63 -10.18 31.44
C ASN A 745 12.94 -10.26 30.08
N LEU A 746 13.56 -9.72 29.03
CA LEU A 746 13.08 -9.87 27.64
C LEU A 746 12.85 -11.34 27.26
N HIS A 747 13.71 -12.25 27.74
CA HIS A 747 13.60 -13.69 27.53
C HIS A 747 12.29 -14.32 28.05
N MET A 748 11.52 -13.63 28.90
CA MET A 748 10.22 -14.13 29.39
C MET A 748 9.07 -13.89 28.40
N LEU A 749 9.32 -13.16 27.31
CA LEU A 749 8.34 -12.84 26.27
C LEU A 749 8.17 -13.99 25.27
N THR A 750 7.46 -15.03 25.70
CA THR A 750 7.31 -16.28 24.92
C THR A 750 6.47 -16.13 23.64
N ASN A 751 5.72 -15.05 23.46
CA ASN A 751 4.93 -14.79 22.24
C ASN A 751 5.59 -13.79 21.27
N LEU A 752 6.83 -13.38 21.52
CA LEU A 752 7.51 -12.36 20.73
C LEU A 752 8.05 -12.92 19.41
N HIS A 753 7.53 -12.45 18.28
CA HIS A 753 7.88 -12.93 16.93
C HIS A 753 8.85 -12.01 16.19
N HIS A 754 8.77 -10.70 16.42
CA HIS A 754 9.54 -9.71 15.65
C HIS A 754 10.19 -8.65 16.55
N ILE A 755 11.52 -8.53 16.48
CA ILE A 755 12.28 -7.45 17.11
C ILE A 755 13.01 -6.66 16.02
N LYS A 756 12.77 -5.35 15.94
CA LYS A 756 13.52 -4.44 15.05
C LYS A 756 14.08 -3.26 15.84
N ILE A 757 15.38 -3.04 15.78
CA ILE A 757 16.08 -1.94 16.44
C ILE A 757 16.91 -1.22 15.38
N SER A 758 16.72 0.09 15.21
CA SER A 758 17.58 0.85 14.32
C SER A 758 17.94 2.25 14.82
N HIS A 759 19.10 2.75 14.41
CA HIS A 759 19.58 4.11 14.76
C HIS A 759 19.58 4.38 16.28
N CYS A 760 20.20 3.49 17.06
CA CYS A 760 20.29 3.57 18.53
C CYS A 760 21.76 3.63 18.99
N ASP A 761 22.36 4.82 18.93
CA ASP A 761 23.82 5.01 19.02
C ASP A 761 24.45 4.63 20.36
N LYS A 762 23.74 4.85 21.48
CA LYS A 762 24.25 4.56 22.84
C LYS A 762 23.88 3.18 23.37
N LEU A 763 23.19 2.35 22.60
CA LEU A 763 22.77 1.02 23.05
C LEU A 763 24.00 0.11 23.13
N LYS A 764 24.43 -0.24 24.35
CA LYS A 764 25.73 -0.92 24.55
C LYS A 764 25.68 -2.44 24.45
N VAL A 765 24.62 -3.06 24.98
CA VAL A 765 24.52 -4.51 25.15
C VAL A 765 23.07 -4.94 24.91
N LEU A 766 22.89 -6.08 24.25
CA LEU A 766 21.61 -6.78 24.18
C LEU A 766 21.37 -7.58 25.48
N PRO A 767 20.11 -7.84 25.86
CA PRO A 767 19.82 -8.58 27.08
C PRO A 767 20.37 -10.02 27.04
N ASP A 768 20.75 -10.54 28.21
CA ASP A 768 21.18 -11.93 28.38
C ASP A 768 20.02 -12.91 28.13
N ASN A 769 20.34 -14.18 27.86
CA ASN A 769 19.37 -15.25 27.59
C ASN A 769 18.47 -15.03 26.36
N MET A 770 18.89 -14.24 25.36
CA MET A 770 18.16 -14.05 24.09
C MET A 770 17.86 -15.37 23.36
N HIS A 771 18.71 -16.39 23.56
CA HIS A 771 18.51 -17.73 23.02
C HIS A 771 17.20 -18.40 23.49
N ASN A 772 16.62 -17.97 24.63
CA ASN A 772 15.37 -18.49 25.17
C ASN A 772 14.10 -17.89 24.54
N LEU A 773 14.23 -16.94 23.61
CA LEU A 773 13.10 -16.39 22.85
C LEU A 773 12.65 -17.37 21.76
N THR A 774 12.00 -18.47 22.18
CA THR A 774 11.66 -19.59 21.29
C THR A 774 10.67 -19.24 20.18
N SER A 775 9.88 -18.17 20.31
CA SER A 775 8.92 -17.77 19.26
C SER A 775 9.47 -16.71 18.30
N LEU A 776 10.70 -16.22 18.52
CA LEU A 776 11.27 -15.14 17.72
C LEU A 776 11.63 -15.62 16.31
N GLN A 777 11.00 -15.02 15.30
CA GLN A 777 11.17 -15.36 13.89
C GLN A 777 12.03 -14.34 13.13
N GLU A 778 11.95 -13.06 13.51
CA GLU A 778 12.71 -11.97 12.87
C GLU A 778 13.45 -11.13 13.92
N LEU A 779 14.76 -10.96 13.71
CA LEU A 779 15.59 -10.02 14.45
C LEU A 779 16.32 -9.10 13.48
N ALA A 780 16.10 -7.79 13.60
CA ALA A 780 16.81 -6.79 12.81
C ALA A 780 17.46 -5.74 13.73
N ILE A 781 18.77 -5.52 13.55
CA ILE A 781 19.58 -4.51 14.23
C ILE A 781 20.34 -3.72 13.16
N GLN A 782 20.08 -2.42 13.03
CA GLN A 782 20.67 -1.60 11.97
C GLN A 782 21.17 -0.27 12.54
N ASP A 783 22.35 0.19 12.14
CA ASP A 783 22.88 1.51 12.56
C ASP A 783 22.88 1.68 14.09
N CYS A 784 23.43 0.70 14.80
CA CYS A 784 23.52 0.70 16.27
C CYS A 784 25.00 0.57 16.69
N PRO A 785 25.84 1.59 16.45
CA PRO A 785 27.29 1.50 16.63
C PRO A 785 27.72 1.22 18.08
N GLY A 786 26.91 1.61 19.08
CA GLY A 786 27.23 1.39 20.49
C GLY A 786 27.27 -0.08 20.92
N ILE A 787 26.70 -1.02 20.14
CA ILE A 787 26.68 -2.44 20.48
C ILE A 787 28.08 -3.00 20.20
N ILE A 788 28.79 -3.39 21.26
CA ILE A 788 30.19 -3.87 21.17
C ILE A 788 30.31 -5.40 21.12
N SER A 789 29.28 -6.13 21.54
CA SER A 789 29.24 -7.60 21.52
C SER A 789 27.80 -8.13 21.52
N PHE A 790 27.65 -9.38 21.06
CA PHE A 790 26.42 -10.16 21.20
C PHE A 790 26.55 -11.19 22.34
N PRO A 791 25.43 -11.71 22.88
CA PRO A 791 25.45 -12.71 23.95
C PRO A 791 26.23 -13.99 23.54
N GLU A 792 27.08 -14.52 24.42
CA GLU A 792 27.93 -15.69 24.15
C GLU A 792 27.13 -16.96 23.81
N GLU A 793 25.93 -17.08 24.36
CA GLU A 793 25.03 -18.21 24.14
C GLU A 793 24.39 -18.17 22.73
N GLY A 794 24.47 -17.04 22.04
CA GLY A 794 24.01 -16.83 20.66
C GLY A 794 22.56 -16.35 20.53
N PHE A 795 22.09 -16.24 19.28
CA PHE A 795 20.72 -15.88 18.94
C PHE A 795 19.76 -17.10 19.01
N PRO A 796 18.44 -16.88 19.15
CA PRO A 796 17.46 -17.97 19.21
C PRO A 796 17.38 -18.78 17.90
N THR A 797 17.31 -20.11 18.01
CA THR A 797 17.44 -21.05 16.88
C THR A 797 16.23 -21.11 15.94
N ASN A 798 15.08 -20.58 16.37
CA ASN A 798 13.85 -20.51 15.57
C ASN A 798 13.78 -19.28 14.66
N LEU A 799 14.83 -18.44 14.66
CA LEU A 799 14.94 -17.30 13.75
C LEU A 799 14.91 -17.75 12.29
N THR A 800 14.01 -17.15 11.52
CA THR A 800 13.91 -17.34 10.06
C THR A 800 14.57 -16.20 9.30
N SER A 801 14.68 -15.02 9.91
CA SER A 801 15.33 -13.85 9.33
C SER A 801 16.18 -13.10 10.36
N LEU A 802 17.44 -12.85 9.99
CA LEU A 802 18.41 -12.09 10.78
C LEU A 802 19.00 -10.98 9.91
N CYS A 803 18.94 -9.74 10.40
CA CYS A 803 19.48 -8.57 9.73
C CYS A 803 20.36 -7.78 10.70
N ILE A 804 21.66 -7.64 10.41
CA ILE A 804 22.63 -6.92 11.25
C ILE A 804 23.48 -6.00 10.37
N HIS A 805 23.30 -4.68 10.48
CA HIS A 805 24.06 -3.70 9.70
C HIS A 805 24.65 -2.60 10.56
N ASN A 806 25.87 -2.17 10.19
CA ASN A 806 26.52 -0.99 10.74
C ASN A 806 26.59 -1.02 12.29
N VAL A 807 27.23 -2.06 12.80
CA VAL A 807 27.47 -2.30 14.23
C VAL A 807 28.98 -2.37 14.45
N GLU A 808 29.54 -1.66 15.44
CA GLU A 808 30.99 -1.60 15.69
C GLU A 808 31.51 -2.78 16.52
N ILE A 809 31.11 -4.00 16.15
CA ILE A 809 31.51 -5.22 16.88
C ILE A 809 32.87 -5.70 16.38
N TYR A 810 33.84 -5.80 17.30
CA TYR A 810 35.20 -6.29 17.00
C TYR A 810 35.36 -7.81 17.18
N THR A 811 34.36 -8.49 17.74
CA THR A 811 34.41 -9.95 17.89
C THR A 811 34.26 -10.63 16.52
N PRO A 812 35.00 -11.72 16.24
CA PRO A 812 34.83 -12.49 14.99
C PRO A 812 33.38 -12.92 14.77
N LEU A 813 32.92 -12.92 13.52
CA LEU A 813 31.55 -13.31 13.12
C LEU A 813 31.18 -14.72 13.59
N PHE A 814 32.15 -15.62 13.75
CA PHE A 814 31.93 -16.95 14.32
C PHE A 814 31.36 -16.92 15.73
N ALA A 815 31.77 -15.93 16.55
CA ALA A 815 31.30 -15.77 17.92
C ALA A 815 29.81 -15.42 17.99
N TRP A 816 29.18 -15.02 16.89
CA TRP A 816 27.75 -14.71 16.82
C TRP A 816 26.87 -15.96 16.79
N GLY A 817 27.47 -17.16 16.71
CA GLY A 817 26.72 -18.41 16.75
C GLY A 817 25.83 -18.67 15.54
N LEU A 818 26.09 -18.03 14.38
CA LEU A 818 25.27 -18.17 13.16
C LEU A 818 25.10 -19.63 12.72
N HIS A 819 26.12 -20.48 12.97
CA HIS A 819 26.09 -21.92 12.68
C HIS A 819 25.01 -22.69 13.46
N ARG A 820 24.50 -22.14 14.58
CA ARG A 820 23.46 -22.75 15.41
C ARG A 820 22.04 -22.44 14.90
N LEU A 821 21.90 -21.49 13.97
CA LEU A 821 20.59 -20.99 13.50
C LEU A 821 20.05 -21.87 12.37
N THR A 822 19.64 -23.09 12.71
CA THR A 822 19.19 -24.11 11.75
C THR A 822 17.89 -23.77 11.00
N SER A 823 17.10 -22.81 11.50
CA SER A 823 15.86 -22.36 10.86
C SER A 823 16.05 -21.12 9.97
N LEU A 824 17.27 -20.56 9.91
CA LEU A 824 17.53 -19.27 9.28
C LEU A 824 17.46 -19.37 7.76
N LYS A 825 16.56 -18.60 7.14
CA LYS A 825 16.36 -18.54 5.69
C LYS A 825 16.95 -17.29 5.08
N ASN A 826 16.79 -16.15 5.77
CA ASN A 826 17.23 -14.84 5.30
C ASN A 826 18.32 -14.28 6.22
N LEU A 827 19.52 -14.08 5.69
CA LEU A 827 20.62 -13.45 6.40
C LEU A 827 21.05 -12.20 5.66
N SER A 828 21.00 -11.06 6.34
CA SER A 828 21.51 -9.80 5.83
C SER A 828 22.52 -9.25 6.82
N ILE A 829 23.76 -9.09 6.40
CA ILE A 829 24.85 -8.61 7.25
C ILE A 829 25.63 -7.51 6.55
N GLY A 830 26.04 -6.50 7.29
CA GLY A 830 26.85 -5.42 6.74
C GLY A 830 27.57 -4.55 7.74
N GLY A 831 28.57 -3.80 7.25
CA GLY A 831 29.33 -2.84 8.06
C GLY A 831 30.22 -3.46 9.14
N CYS A 832 30.84 -4.63 8.87
CA CYS A 832 31.80 -5.27 9.78
C CYS A 832 33.26 -4.93 9.39
N PRO A 833 33.96 -4.04 10.10
CA PRO A 833 35.35 -3.69 9.77
C PRO A 833 36.33 -4.83 10.09
N GLY A 834 37.42 -4.95 9.34
CA GLY A 834 38.48 -5.94 9.60
C GLY A 834 38.22 -7.37 9.09
N VAL A 835 37.03 -7.68 8.56
CA VAL A 835 36.74 -9.01 8.01
C VAL A 835 37.38 -9.17 6.62
N LEU A 836 38.46 -9.95 6.54
CA LEU A 836 39.19 -10.21 5.28
C LEU A 836 38.51 -11.24 4.37
N SER A 837 37.83 -12.23 4.95
CA SER A 837 37.10 -13.27 4.23
C SER A 837 35.76 -13.58 4.90
N PHE A 838 34.77 -13.92 4.09
CA PHE A 838 33.43 -14.27 4.56
C PHE A 838 32.92 -15.54 3.87
N PRO A 839 32.36 -16.52 4.62
CA PRO A 839 32.63 -16.78 6.04
C PRO A 839 34.14 -16.82 6.36
N GLN A 840 34.52 -16.63 7.62
CA GLN A 840 35.94 -16.55 7.99
C GLN A 840 36.64 -17.92 7.91
N ASP A 841 37.59 -18.05 6.99
CA ASP A 841 38.35 -19.30 6.76
C ASP A 841 39.29 -19.66 7.93
N GLU A 842 39.85 -18.66 8.63
CA GLU A 842 40.82 -18.84 9.72
C GLU A 842 40.27 -19.65 10.90
N ILE A 843 38.95 -19.61 11.09
CA ILE A 843 38.22 -20.23 12.21
C ILE A 843 37.20 -21.27 11.72
N ASP A 844 37.34 -21.72 10.47
CA ASP A 844 36.44 -22.68 9.80
C ASP A 844 34.95 -22.35 10.00
N MET A 845 34.61 -21.07 9.84
CA MET A 845 33.24 -20.59 10.08
C MET A 845 32.27 -21.19 9.07
N LYS A 846 31.21 -21.84 9.57
CA LYS A 846 30.12 -22.40 8.76
C LYS A 846 28.87 -21.54 8.88
N LEU A 847 28.19 -21.36 7.76
CA LEU A 847 26.86 -20.76 7.70
C LEU A 847 25.79 -21.87 7.73
N PRO A 848 24.57 -21.58 8.21
CA PRO A 848 23.49 -22.57 8.23
C PRO A 848 23.06 -22.95 6.81
N THR A 849 22.87 -24.25 6.58
CA THR A 849 22.51 -24.81 5.25
C THR A 849 21.06 -24.53 4.84
N SER A 850 20.22 -24.09 5.78
CA SER A 850 18.83 -23.65 5.56
C SER A 850 18.72 -22.30 4.84
N LEU A 851 19.83 -21.59 4.64
CA LEU A 851 19.85 -20.24 4.11
C LEU A 851 19.45 -20.20 2.63
N THR A 852 18.40 -19.46 2.30
CA THR A 852 17.88 -19.27 0.95
C THR A 852 18.25 -17.91 0.36
N SER A 853 18.45 -16.91 1.22
CA SER A 853 18.78 -15.53 0.85
C SER A 853 19.93 -15.00 1.70
N LEU A 854 20.97 -14.51 1.03
CA LEU A 854 22.16 -13.92 1.64
C LEU A 854 22.45 -12.52 1.08
N ILE A 855 22.46 -11.52 1.94
CA ILE A 855 22.84 -10.15 1.60
C ILE A 855 24.09 -9.76 2.39
N ILE A 856 25.13 -9.34 1.67
CA ILE A 856 26.40 -8.87 2.21
C ILE A 856 26.57 -7.41 1.77
N GLU A 857 26.64 -6.48 2.72
CA GLU A 857 26.67 -5.05 2.42
C GLU A 857 27.80 -4.32 3.16
N GLU A 858 28.49 -3.38 2.52
CA GLU A 858 29.47 -2.49 3.16
C GLU A 858 30.64 -3.19 3.87
N PHE A 859 31.07 -4.36 3.39
CA PHE A 859 32.30 -4.97 3.88
C PHE A 859 33.54 -4.27 3.28
N GLN A 860 34.09 -3.29 4.01
CA GLN A 860 35.18 -2.45 3.54
C GLN A 860 36.52 -3.20 3.35
N ASP A 861 36.76 -4.24 4.14
CA ASP A 861 38.02 -5.01 4.15
C ASP A 861 37.97 -6.37 3.46
N LEU A 862 36.79 -6.82 3.05
CA LEU A 862 36.57 -8.15 2.49
C LEU A 862 37.30 -8.30 1.16
N LYS A 863 38.25 -9.23 1.10
CA LYS A 863 39.09 -9.51 -0.08
C LYS A 863 38.58 -10.65 -0.93
N TYR A 864 38.05 -11.70 -0.30
CA TYR A 864 37.58 -12.92 -0.96
C TYR A 864 36.48 -13.61 -0.17
N LEU A 865 35.67 -14.44 -0.84
CA LEU A 865 34.66 -15.29 -0.21
C LEU A 865 35.23 -16.70 0.05
N SER A 866 34.90 -17.29 1.21
CA SER A 866 35.40 -18.61 1.60
C SER A 866 34.92 -19.72 0.66
N SER A 867 35.86 -20.55 0.22
CA SER A 867 35.56 -21.73 -0.59
C SER A 867 34.86 -22.85 0.17
N LYS A 868 35.19 -23.06 1.44
CA LYS A 868 34.57 -24.10 2.28
C LYS A 868 33.21 -23.65 2.79
N GLY A 869 33.10 -22.38 3.20
CA GLY A 869 31.86 -21.82 3.76
C GLY A 869 30.71 -21.85 2.75
N PHE A 870 30.95 -21.39 1.51
CA PHE A 870 29.92 -21.37 0.47
C PHE A 870 29.62 -22.75 -0.13
N GLN A 871 30.56 -23.69 -0.13
CA GLN A 871 30.31 -25.04 -0.65
C GLN A 871 29.22 -25.79 0.14
N SER A 872 29.05 -25.47 1.42
CA SER A 872 28.04 -26.08 2.29
C SER A 872 26.60 -25.55 2.08
N LEU A 873 26.43 -24.42 1.37
CA LEU A 873 25.14 -23.75 1.23
C LEU A 873 24.30 -24.33 0.07
N THR A 874 23.72 -25.50 0.26
CA THR A 874 22.96 -26.20 -0.80
C THR A 874 21.59 -25.57 -1.13
N SER A 875 21.09 -24.70 -0.26
CA SER A 875 19.76 -24.08 -0.35
C SER A 875 19.75 -22.64 -0.85
N LEU A 876 20.93 -22.05 -1.09
CA LEU A 876 21.02 -20.61 -1.35
C LEU A 876 20.53 -20.27 -2.75
N GLU A 877 19.41 -19.58 -2.86
CA GLU A 877 18.76 -19.21 -4.13
C GLU A 877 19.06 -17.76 -4.52
N TYR A 878 19.21 -16.87 -3.54
CA TYR A 878 19.40 -15.45 -3.72
C TYR A 878 20.66 -14.96 -3.01
N MET A 879 21.51 -14.22 -3.73
CA MET A 879 22.69 -13.57 -3.16
C MET A 879 22.83 -12.14 -3.66
N ARG A 880 23.02 -11.20 -2.74
CA ARG A 880 23.29 -9.79 -3.05
C ARG A 880 24.57 -9.34 -2.34
N ILE A 881 25.48 -8.72 -3.09
CA ILE A 881 26.71 -8.12 -2.59
C ILE A 881 26.70 -6.63 -2.92
N VAL A 882 26.80 -5.77 -1.92
CA VAL A 882 26.65 -4.31 -2.06
C VAL A 882 27.82 -3.60 -1.41
N ARG A 883 28.42 -2.62 -2.08
CA ARG A 883 29.45 -1.72 -1.50
C ARG A 883 30.63 -2.46 -0.83
N CYS A 884 31.13 -3.54 -1.44
CA CYS A 884 32.34 -4.26 -1.00
C CYS A 884 33.55 -3.94 -1.91
N PRO A 885 34.35 -2.90 -1.63
CA PRO A 885 35.33 -2.37 -2.58
C PRO A 885 36.58 -3.23 -2.77
N LYS A 886 37.01 -3.98 -1.73
CA LYS A 886 38.24 -4.80 -1.78
C LYS A 886 38.02 -6.23 -2.28
N LEU A 887 36.77 -6.63 -2.50
CA LEU A 887 36.42 -7.99 -2.90
C LEU A 887 36.85 -8.21 -4.34
N ALA A 888 37.78 -9.13 -4.59
CA ALA A 888 38.42 -9.28 -5.90
C ALA A 888 37.94 -10.50 -6.71
N SER A 889 37.46 -11.56 -6.06
CA SER A 889 37.10 -12.82 -6.72
C SER A 889 36.01 -13.61 -5.98
N PHE A 890 35.35 -14.50 -6.70
CA PHE A 890 34.45 -15.54 -6.15
C PHE A 890 35.22 -16.66 -5.43
N PRO A 891 34.52 -17.55 -4.68
CA PRO A 891 35.16 -18.65 -3.98
C PRO A 891 35.94 -19.60 -4.90
N LYS A 892 37.06 -20.13 -4.40
CA LYS A 892 37.92 -21.10 -5.11
C LYS A 892 37.28 -22.47 -5.39
N ASN A 893 36.06 -22.75 -4.95
CA ASN A 893 35.30 -23.95 -5.33
C ASN A 893 34.02 -23.62 -6.13
N GLY A 894 33.85 -22.36 -6.54
CA GLY A 894 32.64 -21.88 -7.22
C GLY A 894 31.60 -21.35 -6.23
N LEU A 895 30.54 -20.74 -6.78
CA LEU A 895 29.37 -20.36 -6.00
C LEU A 895 28.45 -21.57 -5.81
N PRO A 896 27.53 -21.54 -4.83
CA PRO A 896 26.57 -22.63 -4.67
C PRO A 896 25.76 -22.86 -5.96
N PRO A 897 25.61 -24.11 -6.44
CA PRO A 897 24.89 -24.38 -7.68
C PRO A 897 23.37 -24.02 -7.68
N SER A 898 22.79 -23.60 -6.56
CA SER A 898 21.35 -23.42 -6.28
C SER A 898 20.98 -21.98 -6.51
N LEU A 899 22.00 -21.15 -6.66
CA LEU A 899 21.90 -19.73 -6.81
C LEU A 899 21.17 -19.44 -8.11
N LEU A 900 19.94 -18.97 -7.97
CA LEU A 900 19.08 -18.55 -9.06
C LEU A 900 19.37 -17.10 -9.44
N GLN A 901 19.72 -16.28 -8.44
CA GLN A 901 19.90 -14.85 -8.58
C GLN A 901 21.13 -14.35 -7.83
N LEU A 902 22.00 -13.63 -8.53
CA LEU A 902 23.15 -12.92 -7.98
C LEU A 902 23.11 -11.43 -8.35
N GLN A 903 23.27 -10.56 -7.37
CA GLN A 903 23.31 -9.11 -7.60
C GLN A 903 24.58 -8.52 -6.99
N ILE A 904 25.32 -7.70 -7.75
CA ILE A 904 26.58 -7.08 -7.33
C ILE A 904 26.52 -5.58 -7.60
N TYR A 905 26.48 -4.79 -6.53
CA TYR A 905 26.39 -3.34 -6.62
C TYR A 905 27.62 -2.68 -6.00
N ASN A 906 28.27 -1.77 -6.73
CA ASN A 906 29.38 -0.96 -6.22
C ASN A 906 30.54 -1.80 -5.63
N CYS A 907 30.97 -2.85 -6.37
CA CYS A 907 32.08 -3.74 -6.00
C CYS A 907 33.20 -3.72 -7.07
N PRO A 908 33.98 -2.64 -7.18
CA PRO A 908 34.85 -2.36 -8.33
C PRO A 908 35.89 -3.44 -8.67
N LEU A 909 36.50 -4.12 -7.69
CA LEU A 909 37.51 -5.15 -7.97
C LEU A 909 36.90 -6.46 -8.49
N LEU A 910 35.83 -6.95 -7.88
CA LEU A 910 35.09 -8.13 -8.33
C LEU A 910 34.51 -7.89 -9.72
N GLN A 911 34.00 -6.68 -9.96
CA GLN A 911 33.49 -6.25 -11.27
C GLN A 911 34.59 -6.25 -12.33
N LYS A 912 35.77 -5.67 -12.05
CA LYS A 912 36.94 -5.71 -12.95
C LYS A 912 37.35 -7.16 -13.26
N SER A 913 37.30 -8.05 -12.28
CA SER A 913 37.58 -9.48 -12.46
C SER A 913 36.57 -10.14 -13.41
N CYS A 914 35.27 -9.84 -13.24
CA CYS A 914 34.21 -10.32 -14.13
C CYS A 914 34.33 -9.75 -15.57
N GLN A 915 34.81 -8.52 -15.72
CA GLN A 915 34.98 -7.82 -17.01
C GLN A 915 36.19 -8.27 -17.83
N LYS A 916 37.30 -8.66 -17.19
CA LYS A 916 38.57 -8.99 -17.88
C LYS A 916 38.57 -10.33 -18.65
N GLY A 917 37.44 -11.02 -18.75
CA GLY A 917 37.07 -11.77 -19.95
C GLY A 917 37.81 -13.08 -20.29
N LYS A 918 38.76 -13.58 -19.48
CA LYS A 918 39.36 -14.92 -19.65
C LYS A 918 39.64 -15.56 -18.29
N GLY A 919 38.62 -16.15 -17.68
CA GLY A 919 38.75 -16.71 -16.34
C GLY A 919 37.57 -17.54 -15.86
N ARG A 920 37.76 -18.14 -14.70
CA ARG A 920 36.83 -19.02 -13.98
C ARG A 920 35.55 -18.31 -13.55
N GLU A 921 35.64 -17.05 -13.16
CA GLU A 921 34.55 -16.22 -12.64
C GLU A 921 33.40 -16.13 -13.65
N LEU A 922 33.74 -16.05 -14.94
CA LEU A 922 32.77 -15.98 -16.02
C LEU A 922 32.07 -17.33 -16.28
N GLN A 923 32.73 -18.46 -15.98
CA GLN A 923 32.10 -19.78 -16.04
C GLN A 923 31.13 -19.99 -14.88
N GLU A 924 31.44 -19.44 -13.70
CA GLU A 924 30.55 -19.47 -12.54
C GLU A 924 29.31 -18.60 -12.75
N LEU A 925 29.48 -17.36 -13.22
CA LEU A 925 28.35 -16.49 -13.57
C LEU A 925 27.45 -17.09 -14.66
N ALA A 926 28.03 -17.83 -15.60
CA ALA A 926 27.28 -18.48 -16.68
C ALA A 926 26.42 -19.68 -16.24
N ARG A 927 26.48 -20.10 -14.97
CA ARG A 927 25.58 -21.12 -14.44
C ARG A 927 24.35 -20.53 -13.76
N ILE A 928 24.43 -19.27 -13.35
CA ILE A 928 23.39 -18.58 -12.59
C ILE A 928 22.35 -18.02 -13.57
N PRO A 929 21.05 -18.34 -13.43
CA PRO A 929 19.99 -17.84 -14.30
C PRO A 929 19.94 -16.31 -14.41
N PHE A 930 20.13 -15.62 -13.29
CA PHE A 930 20.06 -14.17 -13.23
C PHE A 930 21.28 -13.58 -12.53
N VAL A 931 22.01 -12.70 -13.23
CA VAL A 931 23.16 -11.96 -12.69
C VAL A 931 23.03 -10.48 -13.03
N GLU A 932 23.00 -9.61 -12.04
CA GLU A 932 23.10 -8.16 -12.22
C GLU A 932 24.38 -7.61 -11.60
N ILE A 933 25.07 -6.73 -12.35
CA ILE A 933 26.30 -6.07 -11.92
C ILE A 933 26.22 -4.57 -12.25
N ILE A 934 26.25 -3.70 -11.24
CA ILE A 934 26.10 -2.24 -11.36
C ILE A 934 27.25 -1.47 -10.67
N ASP A 935 27.81 -0.47 -11.34
CA ASP A 935 28.84 0.46 -10.82
C ASP A 935 28.24 1.85 -10.51
N GLN A 936 28.94 2.68 -9.73
CA GLN A 936 28.42 3.88 -9.03
C GLN A 936 27.52 4.85 -9.82
N LEU A 937 26.59 5.45 -9.07
CA LEU A 937 25.87 6.70 -9.35
C LEU A 937 26.83 7.87 -9.59
N LYS A 938 27.30 8.05 -10.83
CA LYS A 938 27.68 9.34 -11.46
C LYS A 938 27.98 9.04 -12.94
N ASP A 939 27.11 9.52 -13.81
CA ASP A 939 27.05 9.29 -15.26
C ASP A 939 26.77 7.84 -15.69
N TRP A 940 25.64 7.66 -16.40
CA TRP A 940 25.16 6.47 -17.11
C TRP A 940 25.84 5.11 -16.78
N PRO A 941 25.16 4.15 -16.12
CA PRO A 941 25.75 2.86 -15.81
C PRO A 941 26.00 2.03 -17.08
N LYS A 942 27.24 1.57 -17.26
CA LYS A 942 27.54 0.37 -18.06
C LYS A 942 27.01 -0.84 -17.29
N VAL A 943 25.71 -1.13 -17.41
CA VAL A 943 25.14 -2.37 -16.89
C VAL A 943 25.65 -3.53 -17.75
N ILE A 944 26.47 -4.40 -17.16
CA ILE A 944 26.95 -5.60 -17.83
C ILE A 944 26.02 -6.74 -17.46
N PHE A 945 25.04 -7.01 -18.32
CA PHE A 945 24.25 -8.24 -18.25
C PHE A 945 25.07 -9.39 -18.83
N ILE A 946 25.57 -10.29 -17.98
CA ILE A 946 26.08 -11.58 -18.42
C ILE A 946 24.88 -12.54 -18.44
N SER A 947 24.00 -12.38 -19.43
CA SER A 947 23.02 -13.43 -19.76
C SER A 947 23.74 -14.55 -20.49
N THR A 948 23.53 -15.78 -20.02
CA THR A 948 24.06 -17.02 -20.61
C THR A 948 23.67 -17.24 -22.07
N HIS A 949 22.72 -16.47 -22.60
CA HIS A 949 22.27 -16.54 -23.99
C HIS A 949 23.18 -15.81 -25.00
N LEU A 950 24.12 -14.96 -24.57
CA LEU A 950 24.92 -14.12 -25.47
C LEU A 950 26.29 -14.70 -25.90
N ARG A 951 26.50 -16.03 -25.82
CA ARG A 951 27.77 -16.66 -26.27
C ARG A 951 27.64 -17.72 -27.36
N LYS A 952 26.48 -17.83 -28.01
CA LYS A 952 26.31 -18.66 -29.22
C LYS A 952 25.72 -17.87 -30.41
N LEU A 953 26.04 -16.58 -30.50
CA LEU A 953 25.97 -15.80 -31.73
C LEU A 953 27.36 -15.30 -32.08
#